data_AF-A0A7C7R7K5-F1
#
_entry.id   AF-A0A7C7R7K5-F1
#
_cell.length_a   1.000
_cell.length_b   1.000
_cell.length_c   1.000
_cell.angle_alpha   90.00
_cell.angle_beta   90.00
_cell.angle_gamma   90.00
#
_symmetry.space_group_name_H-M   'P 1'
#
loop_
_entity.id
_entity.type
_entity.pdbx_description
1 polymer ?
#
loop_
_entity_poly.entity_id
_entity_poly.type
_entity_poly.pdbx_seq_one_letter_code
_entity_poly.pdbx_strand_id
1 'polypeptide(L)'
;MVAGLLWFFGAGAASAAEIRGLALVGEPFGVGLIELRLAKQQQPRPLGLDGLGLEEKGGRAFYPAVAKPLLGGRLRNALDRPVRVRIYYLFRGHRPLEVTILAGRPYTIRAQPVENERAHDELLQQWWRHYSGWGRLIRRGCSQPQLLATYLTTMLSRRLGLELPQPAEDETWQNRFREELGLVGSLEPLRSAWQRQRMPGRAALRGPADRPLPEPIAPVPPEPRETAPEAKIERMAQRVPAECFYVRFGSFENFLWLQDRMALWKRDLGRLVGSQGLEVNLQQRMEEQLVLRQSALARLLGPAVVADVALVGTDFWFDDGAAYGLLFQAQPGNPLLAADLLRQRLERVQADAAVREEKFDLAGHEVSFLSSPDGRVRSYYVADGEFHFVTTSRRLAERFVQTGHGNNRLADAADFRRTRARMPLERRDTVFVYLSEAMLRHLVSPAYRIELWRRIQSRADIELVRLAQLAAAAEGRPRDTIEQLVRGGLLPQDFGLRPDGSRTVLGEDGPYDSRRGRLGRFVPVPDVSVERVTAAEVEAYRQFAEYYQSRWERLGPVEIAIRRTATDTGRERILMEAAVGPLGQRQWAWLTSRLAPPQSERLADNPGDLARLEVVFAQGRLVIGLRDQPPRLGNVAATFAPGGWLQLLATYVATTGRLEIGQLLGGWLGLVLNTGGGGDALGLLEERTVARFTLFSFDRRVLEEVAPRLRLVDAERPAQLWLHIGDLSRSQLARPLNRWAYRKSRRVSLNHLRLLHALSQQLRVPGKDCRSVAEELLNGRLACPLGGEYTYVEGARGSGHWVCTALAAAGGQPSVELPSPVVRWLRRLDAELRVEDQRLSVRVDLEVDAASGAAATTQ
;
A
#
# COMPACT_ATOMS: atom_id res chain seq x y z
N MET A 1 -10.81 -34.40 -37.04
CA MET A 1 -10.55 -35.79 -37.49
C MET A 1 -9.63 -35.70 -38.70
N VAL A 2 -8.70 -36.64 -38.87
CA VAL A 2 -7.51 -36.66 -39.77
C VAL A 2 -6.28 -35.94 -39.19
N ALA A 3 -5.06 -36.48 -39.14
CA ALA A 3 -4.49 -37.82 -38.96
C ALA A 3 -2.95 -37.65 -38.89
N GLY A 4 -2.29 -38.43 -38.03
CA GLY A 4 -0.98 -39.04 -38.28
C GLY A 4 0.25 -38.17 -38.56
N LEU A 5 1.04 -37.87 -37.53
CA LEU A 5 2.49 -37.76 -37.66
C LEU A 5 3.10 -38.86 -36.78
N LEU A 6 3.88 -39.74 -37.42
CA LEU A 6 4.43 -40.98 -36.89
C LEU A 6 5.34 -40.75 -35.67
N TRP A 7 5.06 -41.45 -34.58
CA TRP A 7 5.85 -41.43 -33.34
C TRP A 7 6.68 -42.72 -33.28
N PHE A 8 8.01 -42.59 -33.30
CA PHE A 8 8.90 -43.72 -33.08
C PHE A 8 8.91 -44.09 -31.58
N PHE A 9 8.53 -45.34 -31.27
CA PHE A 9 8.56 -45.91 -29.93
C PHE A 9 9.94 -46.51 -29.61
N GLY A 10 10.53 -46.08 -28.50
CA GLY A 10 11.52 -46.87 -27.76
C GLY A 10 10.90 -47.33 -26.46
N ALA A 11 10.56 -48.62 -26.36
CA ALA A 11 10.02 -49.24 -25.16
C ALA A 11 11.16 -49.70 -24.24
N GLY A 12 11.12 -49.27 -22.97
CA GLY A 12 11.96 -49.77 -21.88
C GLY A 12 11.24 -49.53 -20.55
N ALA A 13 10.93 -50.64 -19.86
CA ALA A 13 10.07 -50.67 -18.68
C ALA A 13 10.70 -50.05 -17.42
N ALA A 14 9.96 -49.17 -16.76
CA ALA A 14 9.93 -48.94 -15.31
C ALA A 14 8.77 -47.97 -15.01
N SER A 15 8.27 -47.94 -13.78
CA SER A 15 7.28 -46.98 -13.24
C SER A 15 7.80 -45.52 -13.28
N ALA A 16 8.05 -45.01 -14.49
CA ALA A 16 8.46 -43.66 -14.78
C ALA A 16 7.20 -42.83 -15.04
N ALA A 17 7.14 -41.63 -14.47
CA ALA A 17 6.13 -40.67 -14.88
C ALA A 17 6.22 -40.52 -16.41
N GLU A 18 5.12 -40.78 -17.11
CA GLU A 18 5.04 -40.60 -18.56
C GLU A 18 5.27 -39.11 -18.85
N ILE A 19 6.49 -38.77 -19.31
CA ILE A 19 6.89 -37.41 -19.68
C ILE A 19 6.96 -37.36 -21.21
N ARG A 20 6.23 -36.42 -21.80
CA ARG A 20 6.20 -36.21 -23.25
C ARG A 20 6.63 -34.79 -23.56
N GLY A 21 7.42 -34.61 -24.62
CA GLY A 21 7.95 -33.31 -25.03
C GLY A 21 7.68 -33.05 -26.50
N LEU A 22 7.22 -31.85 -26.82
CA LEU A 22 7.05 -31.32 -28.17
C LEU A 22 7.84 -30.00 -28.25
N ALA A 23 8.54 -29.77 -29.35
CA ALA A 23 9.21 -28.51 -29.64
C ALA A 23 8.97 -28.14 -31.10
N LEU A 24 8.36 -26.97 -31.34
CA LEU A 24 8.06 -26.46 -32.67
C LEU A 24 8.91 -25.22 -32.93
N VAL A 25 9.66 -25.24 -34.03
CA VAL A 25 10.54 -24.13 -34.44
C VAL A 25 9.70 -22.94 -34.90
N GLY A 26 10.17 -21.72 -34.64
CA GLY A 26 9.61 -20.48 -35.20
C GLY A 26 10.48 -19.26 -34.88
N GLU A 27 10.15 -18.12 -35.48
CA GLU A 27 10.85 -16.85 -35.33
C GLU A 27 9.91 -15.80 -34.70
N PRO A 28 10.34 -14.99 -33.72
CA PRO A 28 11.67 -14.94 -33.09
C PRO A 28 11.91 -16.03 -32.02
N PHE A 29 10.91 -16.88 -31.76
CA PHE A 29 11.00 -18.00 -30.83
C PHE A 29 10.21 -19.22 -31.34
N GLY A 30 10.79 -20.40 -31.14
CA GLY A 30 10.05 -21.66 -31.15
C GLY A 30 9.22 -21.82 -29.87
N VAL A 31 8.23 -22.72 -29.89
CA VAL A 31 7.37 -23.02 -28.74
C VAL A 31 7.50 -24.49 -28.35
N GLY A 32 7.82 -24.73 -27.08
CA GLY A 32 7.92 -26.05 -26.49
C GLY A 32 6.76 -26.34 -25.54
N LEU A 33 6.38 -27.61 -25.46
CA LEU A 33 5.38 -28.15 -24.54
C LEU A 33 5.96 -29.42 -23.90
N ILE A 34 5.93 -29.49 -22.57
CA ILE A 34 6.18 -30.72 -21.82
C ILE A 34 4.91 -31.10 -21.05
N GLU A 35 4.49 -32.35 -21.21
CA GLU A 35 3.41 -32.96 -20.44
C GLU A 35 3.99 -33.99 -19.47
N LEU A 36 3.61 -33.91 -18.20
CA LEU A 36 4.00 -34.90 -17.18
C LEU A 36 2.91 -35.09 -16.13
N ARG A 37 2.93 -36.23 -15.45
CA ARG A 37 2.04 -36.51 -14.31
C ARG A 37 2.79 -36.36 -13.00
N LEU A 38 2.30 -35.48 -12.12
CA LEU A 38 2.91 -35.22 -10.81
C LEU A 38 1.93 -35.51 -9.67
N ALA A 39 2.33 -36.39 -8.75
CA ALA A 39 1.65 -36.55 -7.47
C ALA A 39 1.91 -35.33 -6.56
N LYS A 40 1.02 -35.08 -5.60
CA LYS A 40 1.12 -33.93 -4.68
C LYS A 40 2.45 -33.87 -3.92
N GLN A 41 3.00 -35.02 -3.54
CA GLN A 41 4.27 -35.14 -2.83
C GLN A 41 5.49 -34.81 -3.71
N GLN A 42 5.35 -34.95 -5.03
CA GLN A 42 6.40 -34.65 -6.01
C GLN A 42 6.40 -33.17 -6.43
N GLN A 43 5.44 -32.37 -5.95
CA GLN A 43 5.37 -30.95 -6.26
C GLN A 43 6.31 -30.15 -5.34
N PRO A 44 6.92 -29.06 -5.84
CA PRO A 44 7.72 -28.16 -5.02
C PRO A 44 6.96 -27.65 -3.80
N ARG A 45 7.61 -27.62 -2.62
CA ARG A 45 7.06 -26.99 -1.41
C ARG A 45 7.74 -25.63 -1.19
N PRO A 46 7.02 -24.61 -0.68
CA PRO A 46 5.60 -24.59 -0.33
C PRO A 46 4.66 -24.15 -1.48
N LEU A 47 5.20 -23.90 -2.68
CA LEU A 47 4.50 -23.27 -3.81
C LEU A 47 3.60 -24.22 -4.63
N GLY A 48 3.75 -25.54 -4.49
CA GLY A 48 3.06 -26.53 -5.34
C GLY A 48 3.45 -26.36 -6.80
N LEU A 49 2.46 -26.47 -7.70
CA LEU A 49 2.66 -26.25 -9.14
C LEU A 49 3.21 -24.85 -9.49
N ASP A 50 3.01 -23.84 -8.64
CA ASP A 50 3.55 -22.49 -8.87
C ASP A 50 5.08 -22.41 -8.71
N GLY A 51 5.68 -23.41 -8.06
CA GLY A 51 7.13 -23.50 -7.83
C GLY A 51 7.85 -24.41 -8.82
N LEU A 52 7.17 -24.91 -9.85
CA LEU A 52 7.84 -25.71 -10.88
C LEU A 52 8.83 -24.82 -11.64
N GLY A 53 10.07 -25.29 -11.74
CA GLY A 53 11.11 -24.66 -12.55
C GLY A 53 11.38 -25.43 -13.84
N LEU A 54 11.98 -24.75 -14.81
CA LEU A 54 12.43 -25.30 -16.08
C LEU A 54 13.83 -24.77 -16.38
N GLU A 55 14.77 -25.68 -16.61
CA GLU A 55 16.13 -25.39 -17.04
C GLU A 55 16.42 -26.11 -18.35
N GLU A 56 17.13 -25.47 -19.28
CA GLU A 56 17.66 -26.11 -20.48
C GLU A 56 19.17 -25.98 -20.47
N LYS A 57 19.87 -27.07 -20.75
CA LYS A 57 21.34 -27.18 -20.61
C LYS A 57 22.13 -26.12 -21.37
N GLY A 58 21.64 -25.70 -22.55
CA GLY A 58 22.25 -24.64 -23.36
C GLY A 58 21.71 -23.24 -23.08
N GLY A 59 20.84 -23.06 -22.09
CA GLY A 59 20.21 -21.78 -21.79
C GLY A 59 19.32 -21.25 -22.91
N ARG A 60 18.68 -22.13 -23.71
CA ARG A 60 17.86 -21.73 -24.87
C ARG A 60 16.36 -21.70 -24.62
N ALA A 61 15.88 -22.04 -23.43
CA ALA A 61 14.45 -22.05 -23.07
C ALA A 61 14.05 -20.85 -22.18
N PHE A 62 13.04 -20.08 -22.58
CA PHE A 62 12.64 -18.81 -21.99
C PHE A 62 11.14 -18.79 -21.63
N TYR A 63 10.76 -17.89 -20.73
CA TYR A 63 9.36 -17.55 -20.42
C TYR A 63 8.44 -18.76 -20.17
N PRO A 64 8.77 -19.66 -19.23
CA PRO A 64 7.96 -20.83 -18.97
C PRO A 64 6.57 -20.45 -18.42
N ALA A 65 5.53 -21.16 -18.86
CA ALA A 65 4.15 -21.05 -18.41
C ALA A 65 3.61 -22.42 -18.00
N VAL A 66 3.07 -22.52 -16.78
CA VAL A 66 2.45 -23.76 -16.30
C VAL A 66 0.93 -23.68 -16.47
N ALA A 67 0.35 -24.61 -17.22
CA ALA A 67 -1.10 -24.74 -17.30
C ALA A 67 -1.65 -25.32 -16.00
N LYS A 68 -2.54 -24.58 -15.35
CA LYS A 68 -3.23 -25.05 -14.17
C LYS A 68 -4.55 -25.70 -14.58
N PRO A 69 -4.86 -26.93 -14.12
CA PRO A 69 -6.18 -27.49 -14.34
C PRO A 69 -7.24 -26.60 -13.67
N LEU A 70 -8.32 -26.30 -14.40
CA LEU A 70 -9.50 -25.59 -13.91
C LEU A 70 -10.28 -26.53 -12.97
N LEU A 71 -9.76 -26.79 -11.77
CA LEU A 71 -10.46 -27.55 -10.75
C LEU A 71 -11.05 -26.58 -9.71
N GLY A 72 -12.38 -26.58 -9.61
CA GLY A 72 -13.13 -25.83 -8.60
C GLY A 72 -12.65 -26.19 -7.18
N GLY A 73 -12.63 -25.18 -6.30
CA GLY A 73 -11.96 -25.22 -5.00
C GLY A 73 -12.37 -26.34 -4.01
N ARG A 74 -13.43 -27.11 -4.30
CA ARG A 74 -13.93 -28.19 -3.44
C ARG A 74 -13.19 -29.53 -3.59
N LEU A 75 -12.51 -29.79 -4.70
CA LEU A 75 -11.86 -31.10 -4.96
C LEU A 75 -10.34 -31.13 -4.69
N ARG A 76 -9.75 -30.00 -4.30
CA ARG A 76 -8.28 -29.85 -4.17
C ARG A 76 -7.66 -30.65 -3.01
N ASN A 77 -8.46 -31.08 -2.04
CA ASN A 77 -7.98 -31.73 -0.82
C ASN A 77 -8.32 -33.23 -0.72
N ALA A 78 -9.14 -33.79 -1.62
CA ALA A 78 -9.71 -35.12 -1.43
C ALA A 78 -9.08 -36.23 -2.28
N LEU A 79 -8.17 -35.93 -3.21
CA LEU A 79 -7.58 -36.94 -4.10
C LEU A 79 -6.07 -36.76 -4.24
N ASP A 80 -5.28 -37.73 -3.75
CA ASP A 80 -3.84 -37.89 -4.01
C ASP A 80 -3.54 -38.32 -5.46
N ARG A 81 -4.49 -38.12 -6.37
CA ARG A 81 -4.34 -38.52 -7.77
C ARG A 81 -3.28 -37.66 -8.46
N PRO A 82 -2.36 -38.27 -9.22
CA PRO A 82 -1.36 -37.52 -9.98
C PRO A 82 -2.07 -36.60 -10.99
N VAL A 83 -1.71 -35.32 -10.96
CA VAL A 83 -2.29 -34.30 -11.82
C VAL A 83 -1.47 -34.24 -13.11
N ARG A 84 -2.14 -34.19 -14.27
CA ARG A 84 -1.48 -33.90 -15.55
C ARG A 84 -1.09 -32.42 -15.56
N VAL A 85 0.20 -32.16 -15.67
CA VAL A 85 0.81 -30.83 -15.73
C VAL A 85 1.30 -30.60 -17.15
N ARG A 86 1.01 -29.42 -17.70
CA ARG A 86 1.55 -28.96 -18.99
C ARG A 86 2.42 -27.74 -18.74
N ILE A 87 3.65 -27.79 -19.21
CA ILE A 87 4.61 -26.70 -19.11
C ILE A 87 4.93 -26.25 -20.54
N TYR A 88 4.53 -25.03 -20.86
CA TYR A 88 4.87 -24.37 -22.11
C TYR A 88 6.10 -23.51 -21.91
N TYR A 89 6.93 -23.32 -22.93
CA TYR A 89 8.08 -22.42 -22.89
C TYR A 89 8.43 -21.94 -24.30
N LEU A 90 9.09 -20.80 -24.41
CA LEU A 90 9.66 -20.32 -25.67
C LEU A 90 11.10 -20.81 -25.80
N PHE A 91 11.62 -21.01 -27.00
CA PHE A 91 13.03 -21.39 -27.19
C PHE A 91 13.67 -20.81 -28.45
N ARG A 92 15.00 -20.87 -28.55
CA ARG A 92 15.77 -20.46 -29.75
C ARG A 92 16.61 -21.59 -30.34
N GLY A 93 16.70 -21.60 -31.66
CA GLY A 93 17.54 -22.49 -32.45
C GLY A 93 16.93 -23.87 -32.73
N HIS A 94 17.56 -24.63 -33.63
CA HIS A 94 17.03 -25.88 -34.19
C HIS A 94 17.62 -27.16 -33.57
N ARG A 95 18.64 -27.02 -32.72
CA ARG A 95 19.32 -28.18 -32.10
C ARG A 95 18.45 -28.81 -31.01
N PRO A 96 18.56 -30.13 -30.76
CA PRO A 96 17.83 -30.82 -29.68
C PRO A 96 17.96 -30.10 -28.34
N LEU A 97 16.88 -29.99 -27.58
CA LEU A 97 16.82 -29.33 -26.28
C LEU A 97 16.88 -30.37 -25.17
N GLU A 98 17.82 -30.23 -24.24
CA GLU A 98 17.89 -31.06 -23.03
C GLU A 98 17.26 -30.26 -21.87
N VAL A 99 15.98 -30.53 -21.60
CA VAL A 99 15.16 -29.75 -20.67
C VAL A 99 14.98 -30.52 -19.37
N THR A 100 15.29 -29.89 -18.24
CA THR A 100 15.10 -30.41 -16.89
C THR A 100 13.98 -29.63 -16.19
N ILE A 101 12.96 -30.36 -15.73
CA ILE A 101 11.89 -29.83 -14.89
C ILE A 101 12.31 -29.96 -13.43
N LEU A 102 12.40 -28.83 -12.75
CA LEU A 102 12.69 -28.75 -11.32
C LEU A 102 11.38 -28.92 -10.54
N ALA A 103 11.10 -30.16 -10.14
CA ALA A 103 10.03 -30.50 -9.20
C ALA A 103 10.63 -30.96 -7.87
N GLY A 104 9.87 -31.68 -7.02
CA GLY A 104 10.43 -32.29 -5.80
C GLY A 104 11.59 -33.25 -6.08
N ARG A 105 11.66 -33.79 -7.31
CA ARG A 105 12.86 -34.38 -7.92
C ARG A 105 12.99 -33.85 -9.36
N PRO A 106 14.21 -33.75 -9.91
CA PRO A 106 14.39 -33.31 -11.29
C PRO A 106 13.91 -34.36 -12.29
N TYR A 107 13.32 -33.91 -13.40
CA TYR A 107 12.93 -34.76 -14.53
C TYR A 107 13.54 -34.21 -15.83
N THR A 108 14.38 -34.98 -16.51
CA THR A 108 15.02 -34.55 -17.76
C THR A 108 14.36 -35.21 -18.97
N ILE A 109 14.13 -34.42 -20.01
CA ILE A 109 13.65 -34.88 -21.32
C ILE A 109 14.47 -34.23 -22.44
N ARG A 110 14.73 -35.00 -23.49
CA ARG A 110 15.30 -34.48 -24.73
C ARG A 110 14.18 -34.25 -25.73
N ALA A 111 13.95 -33.00 -26.12
CA ALA A 111 12.96 -32.62 -27.12
C ALA A 111 13.66 -32.30 -28.45
N GLN A 112 13.14 -32.85 -29.55
CA GLN A 112 13.62 -32.58 -30.90
C GLN A 112 12.75 -31.47 -31.53
N PRO A 113 13.32 -30.30 -31.90
CA PRO A 113 12.59 -29.27 -32.61
C PRO A 113 12.14 -29.75 -34.00
N VAL A 114 10.89 -29.49 -34.35
CA VAL A 114 10.26 -29.82 -35.63
C VAL A 114 9.68 -28.56 -36.25
N GLU A 115 9.74 -28.45 -37.58
CA GLU A 115 9.15 -27.33 -38.32
C GLU A 115 7.69 -27.66 -38.69
N ASN A 116 6.76 -26.84 -38.20
CA ASN A 116 5.35 -26.88 -38.56
C ASN A 116 4.70 -25.55 -38.16
N GLU A 117 4.52 -24.66 -39.13
CA GLU A 117 4.04 -23.29 -38.90
C GLU A 117 2.64 -23.25 -38.27
N ARG A 118 1.67 -24.00 -38.81
CA ARG A 118 0.31 -24.01 -38.28
C ARG A 118 0.25 -24.53 -36.85
N ALA A 119 0.96 -25.61 -36.56
CA ALA A 119 1.02 -26.16 -35.22
C ALA A 119 1.78 -25.23 -34.25
N HIS A 120 2.79 -24.50 -34.76
CA HIS A 120 3.52 -23.50 -33.98
C HIS A 120 2.60 -22.35 -33.57
N ASP A 121 1.83 -21.78 -34.49
CA ASP A 121 0.88 -20.69 -34.20
C ASP A 121 -0.16 -21.10 -33.14
N GLU A 122 -0.74 -22.29 -33.28
CA GLU A 122 -1.69 -22.83 -32.31
C GLU A 122 -1.06 -23.01 -30.93
N LEU A 123 0.18 -23.50 -30.88
CA LEU A 123 0.90 -23.72 -29.62
C LEU A 123 1.34 -22.40 -28.99
N LEU A 124 1.71 -21.41 -29.79
CA LEU A 124 2.03 -20.05 -29.36
C LEU A 124 0.83 -19.39 -28.70
N GLN A 125 -0.36 -19.50 -29.29
CA GLN A 125 -1.61 -18.99 -28.69
C GLN A 125 -1.98 -19.73 -27.39
N GLN A 126 -1.72 -21.03 -27.31
CA GLN A 126 -1.88 -21.79 -26.05
C GLN A 126 -0.91 -21.31 -24.96
N TRP A 127 0.37 -21.18 -25.30
CA TRP A 127 1.38 -20.62 -24.39
C TRP A 127 0.94 -19.23 -23.92
N TRP A 128 0.53 -18.34 -24.83
CA TRP A 128 0.12 -16.97 -24.49
C TRP A 128 -1.07 -16.92 -23.53
N ARG A 129 -2.10 -17.74 -23.76
CA ARG A 129 -3.25 -17.83 -22.85
C ARG A 129 -2.86 -18.25 -21.43
N HIS A 130 -1.93 -19.21 -21.31
CA HIS A 130 -1.44 -19.67 -20.01
C HIS A 130 -0.46 -18.67 -19.35
N TYR A 131 0.41 -18.05 -20.15
CA TYR A 131 1.39 -17.06 -19.71
C TYR A 131 0.69 -15.78 -19.19
N SER A 132 -0.25 -15.22 -19.96
CA SER A 132 -1.08 -14.09 -19.52
C SER A 132 -1.97 -14.44 -18.32
N GLY A 133 -2.41 -15.70 -18.22
CA GLY A 133 -3.18 -16.22 -17.09
C GLY A 133 -2.40 -16.24 -15.77
N TRP A 134 -1.08 -16.50 -15.82
CA TRP A 134 -0.18 -16.38 -14.66
C TRP A 134 -0.18 -14.94 -14.12
N GLY A 135 -0.13 -13.94 -15.01
CA GLY A 135 -0.29 -12.52 -14.65
C GLY A 135 -1.62 -12.22 -13.96
N ARG A 136 -2.74 -12.80 -14.40
CA ARG A 136 -4.07 -12.63 -13.77
C ARG A 136 -4.15 -13.21 -12.34
N LEU A 137 -3.55 -14.37 -12.09
CA LEU A 137 -3.54 -15.03 -10.76
C LEU A 137 -2.68 -14.28 -9.73
N ILE A 138 -1.58 -13.70 -10.18
CA ILE A 138 -0.74 -12.80 -9.40
C ILE A 138 -1.49 -11.50 -9.07
N ARG A 139 -2.20 -10.92 -10.05
CA ARG A 139 -3.00 -9.70 -9.90
C ARG A 139 -4.10 -9.80 -8.84
N ARG A 140 -4.75 -10.95 -8.70
CA ARG A 140 -5.84 -11.18 -7.72
C ARG A 140 -5.38 -11.38 -6.27
N GLY A 141 -4.06 -11.36 -5.98
CA GLY A 141 -3.56 -11.76 -4.66
C GLY A 141 -2.48 -10.93 -4.00
N CYS A 142 -1.80 -10.04 -4.71
CA CYS A 142 -0.91 -9.02 -4.17
C CYS A 142 -0.71 -7.92 -5.23
N SER A 143 -0.43 -6.70 -4.80
CA SER A 143 -0.02 -5.58 -5.67
C SER A 143 1.41 -5.72 -6.20
N GLN A 144 2.30 -6.45 -5.52
CA GLN A 144 3.74 -6.44 -5.81
C GLN A 144 4.21 -7.23 -7.04
N PRO A 145 3.74 -8.47 -7.33
CA PRO A 145 4.23 -9.19 -8.51
C PRO A 145 3.53 -8.70 -9.80
N GLN A 146 2.74 -7.62 -9.73
CA GLN A 146 2.11 -6.98 -10.87
C GLN A 146 3.12 -6.25 -11.76
N LEU A 147 4.18 -5.66 -11.19
CA LEU A 147 5.19 -4.93 -11.96
C LEU A 147 5.88 -5.85 -12.99
N LEU A 148 6.47 -6.95 -12.50
CA LEU A 148 7.14 -7.93 -13.34
C LEU A 148 6.17 -8.55 -14.38
N ALA A 149 4.98 -8.97 -13.94
CA ALA A 149 4.00 -9.58 -14.82
C ALA A 149 3.48 -8.60 -15.90
N THR A 150 3.24 -7.34 -15.54
CA THR A 150 2.81 -6.29 -16.47
C THR A 150 3.90 -6.01 -17.49
N TYR A 151 5.15 -5.85 -17.06
CA TYR A 151 6.28 -5.66 -17.97
C TYR A 151 6.43 -6.83 -18.94
N LEU A 152 6.53 -8.07 -18.43
CA LEU A 152 6.76 -9.24 -19.27
C LEU A 152 5.62 -9.46 -20.28
N THR A 153 4.36 -9.34 -19.83
CA THR A 153 3.21 -9.51 -20.74
C THR A 153 3.16 -8.40 -21.80
N THR A 154 3.34 -7.14 -21.43
CA THR A 154 3.34 -6.05 -22.42
C THR A 154 4.52 -6.12 -23.40
N MET A 155 5.71 -6.48 -22.91
CA MET A 155 6.92 -6.66 -23.72
C MET A 155 6.76 -7.81 -24.73
N LEU A 156 6.29 -8.98 -24.27
CA LEU A 156 6.10 -10.16 -25.12
C LEU A 156 4.94 -9.99 -26.09
N SER A 157 3.84 -9.37 -25.66
CA SER A 157 2.72 -9.02 -26.55
C SER A 157 3.19 -8.20 -27.74
N ARG A 158 3.98 -7.15 -27.50
CA ARG A 158 4.53 -6.32 -28.57
C ARG A 158 5.50 -7.08 -29.47
N ARG A 159 6.42 -7.86 -28.91
CA ARG A 159 7.46 -8.57 -29.69
C ARG A 159 6.94 -9.72 -30.52
N LEU A 160 5.82 -10.33 -30.10
CA LEU A 160 5.24 -11.50 -30.74
C LEU A 160 3.94 -11.17 -31.51
N GLY A 161 3.52 -9.91 -31.54
CA GLY A 161 2.28 -9.49 -32.20
C GLY A 161 1.01 -10.08 -31.56
N LEU A 162 1.04 -10.35 -30.25
CA LEU A 162 -0.06 -11.00 -29.52
C LEU A 162 -0.98 -9.97 -28.87
N GLU A 163 -2.28 -10.26 -28.80
CA GLU A 163 -3.24 -9.37 -28.15
C GLU A 163 -2.94 -9.20 -26.65
N LEU A 164 -2.91 -7.94 -26.21
CA LEU A 164 -2.70 -7.62 -24.81
C LEU A 164 -3.95 -8.01 -24.00
N PRO A 165 -3.83 -8.83 -22.94
CA PRO A 165 -4.97 -9.21 -22.13
C PRO A 165 -5.58 -7.98 -21.46
N GLN A 166 -6.87 -7.74 -21.73
CA GLN A 166 -7.61 -6.69 -21.04
C GLN A 166 -7.63 -6.95 -19.53
N PRO A 167 -7.54 -5.91 -18.69
CA PRO A 167 -7.75 -6.09 -17.27
C PRO A 167 -9.13 -6.70 -17.02
N ALA A 168 -9.22 -7.61 -16.03
CA ALA A 168 -10.52 -7.85 -15.42
C ALA A 168 -10.98 -6.50 -14.84
N GLU A 169 -12.08 -5.99 -15.34
CA GLU A 169 -12.81 -4.83 -14.80
C GLU A 169 -13.39 -5.24 -13.45
N ASP A 170 -12.54 -5.35 -12.43
CA ASP A 170 -13.00 -5.33 -11.04
C ASP A 170 -13.17 -3.84 -10.66
N GLU A 171 -14.02 -3.12 -11.42
CA GLU A 171 -14.45 -1.75 -11.14
C GLU A 171 -15.39 -1.76 -9.93
N THR A 172 -14.80 -1.98 -8.76
CA THR A 172 -15.49 -1.65 -7.52
C THR A 172 -15.47 -0.14 -7.34
N TRP A 173 -16.56 0.41 -6.81
CA TRP A 173 -16.64 1.84 -6.45
C TRP A 173 -15.48 2.27 -5.55
N GLN A 174 -14.93 1.35 -4.76
CA GLN A 174 -13.77 1.54 -3.88
C GLN A 174 -12.48 1.78 -4.66
N ASN A 175 -12.29 1.11 -5.81
CA ASN A 175 -11.11 1.32 -6.65
C ASN A 175 -11.19 2.68 -7.35
N ARG A 176 -12.36 3.06 -7.90
CA ARG A 176 -12.57 4.42 -8.43
C ARG A 176 -12.39 5.48 -7.35
N PHE A 177 -13.02 5.31 -6.18
CA PHE A 177 -12.88 6.22 -5.04
C PHE A 177 -11.42 6.35 -4.55
N ARG A 178 -10.61 5.28 -4.58
CA ARG A 178 -9.18 5.30 -4.18
C ARG A 178 -8.25 5.85 -5.27
N GLU A 179 -8.55 5.59 -6.54
CA GLU A 179 -7.85 6.18 -7.69
C GLU A 179 -8.11 7.70 -7.76
N GLU A 180 -9.33 8.12 -7.42
CA GLU A 180 -9.80 9.50 -7.46
C GLU A 180 -9.38 10.31 -6.21
N LEU A 181 -9.26 9.68 -5.03
CA LEU A 181 -8.72 10.27 -3.79
C LEU A 181 -7.20 10.09 -3.65
N GLY A 182 -6.43 10.21 -4.73
CA GLY A 182 -4.96 10.18 -4.74
C GLY A 182 -4.24 11.23 -3.86
N LEU A 183 -4.94 11.87 -2.92
CA LEU A 183 -4.47 12.82 -1.93
C LEU A 183 -3.79 12.17 -0.72
N VAL A 184 -4.05 10.88 -0.39
CA VAL A 184 -3.61 10.29 0.91
C VAL A 184 -3.03 8.86 0.84
N GLY A 185 -2.39 8.47 -0.28
CA GLY A 185 -1.29 7.49 -0.15
C GLY A 185 -1.45 6.09 -0.74
N SER A 186 -1.82 5.96 -2.02
CA SER A 186 -1.33 4.82 -2.82
C SER A 186 -1.31 5.13 -4.32
N LEU A 187 -0.10 5.15 -4.93
CA LEU A 187 0.12 5.35 -6.37
C LEU A 187 -0.01 4.07 -7.20
N GLU A 188 -0.19 2.92 -6.56
CA GLU A 188 -0.05 1.62 -7.23
C GLU A 188 -0.98 1.40 -8.44
N PRO A 189 -2.27 1.79 -8.40
CA PRO A 189 -3.14 1.70 -9.58
C PRO A 189 -2.69 2.63 -10.70
N LEU A 190 -2.33 3.88 -10.37
CA LEU A 190 -1.86 4.87 -11.34
C LEU A 190 -0.54 4.44 -11.98
N ARG A 191 0.44 3.99 -11.17
CA ARG A 191 1.72 3.42 -11.64
C ARG A 191 1.50 2.28 -12.63
N SER A 192 0.61 1.34 -12.29
CA SER A 192 0.26 0.21 -13.14
C SER A 192 -0.41 0.62 -14.46
N ALA A 193 -1.25 1.66 -14.42
CA ALA A 193 -1.89 2.22 -15.60
C ALA A 193 -0.86 2.86 -16.54
N TRP A 194 0.03 3.70 -16.00
CA TRP A 194 1.11 4.34 -16.76
C TRP A 194 2.02 3.31 -17.43
N GLN A 195 2.46 2.26 -16.73
CA GLN A 195 3.29 1.21 -17.30
C GLN A 195 2.63 0.52 -18.51
N ARG A 196 1.33 0.26 -18.45
CA ARG A 196 0.58 -0.36 -19.56
C ARG A 196 0.34 0.59 -20.73
N GLN A 197 0.24 1.90 -20.51
CA GLN A 197 0.14 2.88 -21.59
C GLN A 197 1.50 3.10 -22.27
N ARG A 198 2.57 3.07 -21.47
CA ARG A 198 3.95 3.32 -21.91
C ARG A 198 4.49 2.19 -22.78
N MET A 199 4.31 0.93 -22.37
CA MET A 199 4.92 -0.23 -23.05
C MET A 199 4.46 -0.46 -24.52
N PRO A 200 3.21 -0.19 -24.91
CA PRO A 200 2.78 -0.22 -26.31
C PRO A 200 3.36 0.90 -27.20
N GLY A 201 4.08 1.88 -26.63
CA GLY A 201 4.60 3.04 -27.37
C GLY A 201 3.53 4.07 -27.74
N ARG A 202 2.39 4.06 -27.03
CA ARG A 202 1.30 5.04 -27.16
C ARG A 202 1.42 6.06 -26.04
N ALA A 203 2.46 6.89 -26.09
CA ALA A 203 2.65 7.94 -25.10
C ALA A 203 1.54 9.00 -25.25
N ALA A 204 0.55 8.95 -24.35
CA ALA A 204 -0.56 9.91 -24.25
C ALA A 204 -0.11 11.35 -23.97
N LEU A 205 1.19 11.57 -23.69
CA LEU A 205 1.78 12.88 -23.39
C LEU A 205 2.81 13.36 -24.44
N ARG A 206 2.78 12.84 -25.67
CA ARG A 206 3.67 13.38 -26.72
C ARG A 206 3.26 14.78 -27.13
N GLY A 207 4.23 15.68 -27.14
CA GLY A 207 4.12 17.06 -27.59
C GLY A 207 5.21 17.91 -26.92
N PRO A 208 5.64 19.02 -27.54
CA PRO A 208 6.52 19.96 -26.85
C PRO A 208 5.82 20.50 -25.60
N ALA A 209 6.57 20.68 -24.52
CA ALA A 209 6.11 21.47 -23.38
C ALA A 209 6.25 22.96 -23.73
N ASP A 210 5.31 23.48 -24.52
CA ASP A 210 5.31 24.84 -25.04
C ASP A 210 4.11 25.68 -24.56
N ARG A 211 3.16 25.07 -23.85
CA ARG A 211 2.01 25.76 -23.28
C ARG A 211 2.31 26.30 -21.87
N PRO A 212 1.69 27.41 -21.47
CA PRO A 212 1.73 27.85 -20.07
C PRO A 212 0.99 26.87 -19.18
N LEU A 213 1.25 26.94 -17.87
CA LEU A 213 0.45 26.24 -16.87
C LEU A 213 -1.05 26.57 -17.05
N PRO A 214 -1.95 25.57 -16.97
CA PRO A 214 -3.38 25.84 -16.97
C PRO A 214 -3.77 26.60 -15.69
N GLU A 215 -4.91 27.30 -15.75
CA GLU A 215 -5.43 28.01 -14.60
C GLU A 215 -5.72 27.05 -13.44
N PRO A 216 -5.36 27.42 -12.19
CA PRO A 216 -5.69 26.61 -11.03
C PRO A 216 -7.20 26.58 -10.80
N ILE A 217 -7.66 25.51 -10.16
CA ILE A 217 -9.04 25.41 -9.65
C ILE A 217 -9.35 26.67 -8.82
N ALA A 218 -10.37 27.41 -9.23
CA ALA A 218 -10.78 28.63 -8.53
C ALA A 218 -11.09 28.31 -7.05
N PRO A 219 -10.54 29.08 -6.10
CA PRO A 219 -10.84 28.88 -4.70
C PRO A 219 -12.31 29.20 -4.47
N VAL A 220 -13.03 28.28 -3.82
CA VAL A 220 -14.37 28.58 -3.29
C VAL A 220 -14.17 29.60 -2.17
N PRO A 221 -14.81 30.79 -2.23
CA PRO A 221 -14.70 31.78 -1.18
C PRO A 221 -15.05 31.16 0.17
N PRO A 222 -14.30 31.46 1.24
CA PRO A 222 -14.71 31.01 2.57
C PRO A 222 -16.08 31.60 2.86
N GLU A 223 -17.07 30.77 3.19
CA GLU A 223 -18.34 31.26 3.75
C GLU A 223 -18.01 32.24 4.89
N PRO A 224 -18.61 33.45 4.89
CA PRO A 224 -18.50 34.36 6.03
C PRO A 224 -19.09 33.64 7.25
N ARG A 225 -18.23 33.20 8.15
CA ARG A 225 -18.63 32.68 9.47
C ARG A 225 -18.12 33.65 10.52
N GLU A 226 -18.82 33.68 11.65
CA GLU A 226 -18.48 34.48 12.82
C GLU A 226 -16.96 34.46 13.08
N THR A 227 -16.41 35.64 13.36
CA THR A 227 -15.05 35.80 13.86
C THR A 227 -14.87 34.85 15.04
N ALA A 228 -13.98 33.86 14.88
CA ALA A 228 -13.68 32.97 15.98
C ALA A 228 -13.17 33.79 17.18
N PRO A 229 -13.54 33.40 18.41
CA PRO A 229 -12.98 34.01 19.60
C PRO A 229 -11.46 33.95 19.55
N GLU A 230 -10.80 34.95 20.13
CA GLU A 230 -9.35 35.06 20.15
C GLU A 230 -8.74 33.84 20.86
N ALA A 231 -8.17 32.92 20.07
CA ALA A 231 -7.56 31.70 20.57
C ALA A 231 -6.05 31.90 20.68
N LYS A 232 -5.46 31.47 21.79
CA LYS A 232 -4.00 31.44 21.94
C LYS A 232 -3.39 30.48 20.92
N ILE A 233 -2.43 30.97 20.14
CA ILE A 233 -1.71 30.19 19.12
C ILE A 233 -0.28 29.97 19.61
N GLU A 234 0.24 28.76 19.40
CA GLU A 234 1.62 28.45 19.69
C GLU A 234 2.61 29.20 18.78
N ARG A 235 3.78 29.56 19.30
CA ARG A 235 4.81 30.29 18.53
C ARG A 235 5.30 29.50 17.32
N MET A 236 5.36 28.17 17.43
CA MET A 236 5.76 27.28 16.35
C MET A 236 4.96 27.51 15.06
N ALA A 237 3.64 27.72 15.15
CA ALA A 237 2.79 27.95 13.98
C ALA A 237 3.09 29.27 13.24
N GLN A 238 3.79 30.21 13.87
CA GLN A 238 4.24 31.45 13.23
C GLN A 238 5.42 31.20 12.27
N ARG A 239 6.09 30.06 12.40
CA ARG A 239 7.23 29.64 11.57
C ARG A 239 6.85 28.66 10.47
N VAL A 240 5.61 28.17 10.49
CA VAL A 240 5.11 27.18 9.51
C VAL A 240 4.46 27.92 8.34
N PRO A 241 4.82 27.61 7.07
CA PRO A 241 4.13 28.14 5.90
C PRO A 241 2.67 27.66 5.86
N ALA A 242 1.73 28.54 5.48
CA ALA A 242 0.31 28.19 5.48
C ALA A 242 -0.01 26.99 4.56
N GLU A 243 0.75 26.78 3.49
CA GLU A 243 0.59 25.69 2.53
C GLU A 243 1.15 24.32 2.98
N CYS A 244 1.56 24.17 4.23
CA CYS A 244 2.11 22.92 4.77
C CYS A 244 1.11 22.14 5.63
N PHE A 245 1.27 20.82 5.69
CA PHE A 245 0.78 20.06 6.84
C PHE A 245 1.61 20.41 8.07
N TYR A 246 0.99 20.26 9.23
CA TYR A 246 1.61 20.58 10.51
C TYR A 246 1.28 19.52 11.54
N VAL A 247 2.29 18.74 11.93
CA VAL A 247 2.21 17.74 13.00
C VAL A 247 3.03 18.25 14.18
N ARG A 248 2.36 18.77 15.20
CA ARG A 248 2.99 19.31 16.41
C ARG A 248 2.97 18.30 17.54
N PHE A 249 4.07 18.21 18.29
CA PHE A 249 4.20 17.30 19.43
C PHE A 249 4.04 18.00 20.79
N GLY A 250 4.23 19.31 20.86
CA GLY A 250 4.12 20.09 22.11
C GLY A 250 5.30 19.90 23.07
N SER A 251 6.05 18.82 22.95
CA SER A 251 7.30 18.54 23.66
C SER A 251 8.13 17.48 22.92
N PHE A 252 9.42 17.41 23.23
CA PHE A 252 10.30 16.37 22.70
C PHE A 252 9.92 14.95 23.17
N GLU A 253 9.42 14.80 24.39
CA GLU A 253 8.98 13.50 24.93
C GLU A 253 7.79 12.92 24.16
N ASN A 254 6.84 13.76 23.76
CA ASN A 254 5.68 13.33 22.98
C ASN A 254 6.10 12.87 21.57
N PHE A 255 7.10 13.53 20.98
CA PHE A 255 7.72 13.11 19.73
C PHE A 255 8.34 11.72 19.85
N LEU A 256 9.16 11.47 20.89
CA LEU A 256 9.74 10.15 21.13
C LEU A 256 8.68 9.07 21.39
N TRP A 257 7.66 9.39 22.19
CA TRP A 257 6.55 8.45 22.44
C TRP A 257 5.86 8.04 21.15
N LEU A 258 5.49 8.99 20.27
CA LEU A 258 4.79 8.64 19.04
C LEU A 258 5.67 7.76 18.15
N GLN A 259 6.96 8.05 18.06
CA GLN A 259 7.89 7.22 17.28
C GLN A 259 7.98 5.79 17.82
N ASP A 260 8.13 5.61 19.14
CA ASP A 260 8.22 4.30 19.76
C ASP A 260 6.89 3.53 19.63
N ARG A 261 5.74 4.23 19.70
CA ARG A 261 4.41 3.66 19.41
C ARG A 261 4.26 3.27 17.94
N MET A 262 4.67 4.13 17.00
CA MET A 262 4.64 3.82 15.58
C MET A 262 5.54 2.65 15.22
N ALA A 263 6.71 2.51 15.85
CA ALA A 263 7.60 1.35 15.65
C ALA A 263 6.94 0.04 16.14
N LEU A 264 6.31 0.07 17.33
CA LEU A 264 5.55 -1.07 17.85
C LEU A 264 4.37 -1.43 16.92
N TRP A 265 3.53 -0.45 16.57
CA TRP A 265 2.38 -0.65 15.71
C TRP A 265 2.77 -1.05 14.29
N LYS A 266 3.88 -0.55 13.73
CA LYS A 266 4.37 -0.97 12.41
C LYS A 266 4.75 -2.46 12.41
N ARG A 267 5.47 -2.92 13.44
CA ARG A 267 5.82 -4.34 13.61
C ARG A 267 4.57 -5.23 13.74
N ASP A 268 3.55 -4.70 14.42
CA ASP A 268 2.35 -5.44 14.79
C ASP A 268 1.27 -5.34 13.69
N LEU A 269 0.72 -4.15 13.39
CA LEU A 269 -0.27 -3.91 12.33
C LEU A 269 0.26 -4.21 10.92
N GLY A 270 1.56 -4.05 10.66
CA GLY A 270 2.18 -4.43 9.37
C GLY A 270 1.96 -5.90 9.02
N ARG A 271 1.82 -6.78 10.02
CA ARG A 271 1.54 -8.23 9.84
C ARG A 271 0.07 -8.55 9.54
N LEU A 272 -0.87 -7.64 9.88
CA LEU A 272 -2.32 -7.82 9.72
C LEU A 272 -2.91 -7.01 8.57
N VAL A 273 -2.58 -5.73 8.48
CA VAL A 273 -3.20 -4.75 7.58
C VAL A 273 -2.38 -4.60 6.30
N GLY A 274 -1.05 -4.75 6.40
CA GLY A 274 -0.14 -4.70 5.27
C GLY A 274 -0.53 -5.70 4.18
N SER A 275 -1.05 -5.19 3.07
CA SER A 275 -1.34 -5.98 1.86
C SER A 275 -0.07 -6.40 1.09
N GLN A 276 1.09 -5.90 1.53
CA GLN A 276 2.33 -5.96 0.77
C GLN A 276 3.50 -6.65 1.50
N GLY A 277 3.54 -6.77 2.84
CA GLY A 277 4.71 -7.40 3.51
C GLY A 277 6.08 -6.77 3.15
N LEU A 278 6.08 -5.54 2.63
CA LEU A 278 7.28 -4.78 2.29
C LEU A 278 7.63 -3.90 3.48
N GLU A 279 8.85 -4.01 3.96
CA GLU A 279 9.40 -3.08 4.93
C GLU A 279 10.12 -1.96 4.20
N VAL A 280 9.43 -0.85 4.00
CA VAL A 280 10.07 0.42 3.68
C VAL A 280 10.54 1.01 5.01
N ASN A 281 11.86 1.06 5.23
CA ASN A 281 12.42 1.62 6.47
C ASN A 281 12.41 3.16 6.42
N LEU A 282 11.21 3.76 6.35
CA LEU A 282 11.02 5.20 6.23
C LEU A 282 11.74 5.98 7.33
N GLN A 283 11.71 5.50 8.58
CA GLN A 283 12.43 6.15 9.68
C GLN A 283 13.93 6.27 9.39
N GLN A 284 14.60 5.14 9.10
CA GLN A 284 16.02 5.13 8.76
C GLN A 284 16.31 6.02 7.54
N ARG A 285 15.43 6.00 6.52
CA ARG A 285 15.57 6.86 5.35
C ARG A 285 15.46 8.35 5.68
N MET A 286 14.55 8.73 6.58
CA MET A 286 14.37 10.12 7.03
C MET A 286 15.57 10.58 7.87
N GLU A 287 16.02 9.77 8.83
CA GLU A 287 17.20 10.04 9.66
C GLU A 287 18.46 10.20 8.79
N GLU A 288 18.62 9.33 7.79
CA GLU A 288 19.73 9.39 6.85
C GLU A 288 19.68 10.63 5.95
N GLN A 289 18.50 10.95 5.42
CA GLN A 289 18.30 12.05 4.47
C GLN A 289 18.43 13.42 5.12
N LEU A 290 17.85 13.60 6.32
CA LEU A 290 17.93 14.84 7.09
C LEU A 290 19.23 14.97 7.90
N VAL A 291 19.99 13.88 8.06
CA VAL A 291 21.18 13.82 8.92
C VAL A 291 20.81 14.16 10.38
N LEU A 292 19.76 13.49 10.87
CA LEU A 292 19.28 13.62 12.24
C LEU A 292 19.30 12.25 12.90
N ARG A 293 20.38 11.97 13.65
CA ARG A 293 20.53 10.74 14.42
C ARG A 293 19.94 10.93 15.81
N GLN A 294 19.07 10.01 16.19
CA GLN A 294 18.53 9.96 17.54
C GLN A 294 19.43 9.09 18.41
N SER A 295 20.56 9.64 18.87
CA SER A 295 21.41 8.92 19.82
C SER A 295 20.71 8.77 21.19
N ALA A 296 21.09 7.76 21.97
CA ALA A 296 20.59 7.59 23.34
C ALA A 296 20.82 8.85 24.20
N LEU A 297 21.94 9.55 23.97
CA LEU A 297 22.27 10.81 24.63
C LEU A 297 21.36 11.97 24.17
N ALA A 298 21.02 12.05 22.88
CA ALA A 298 20.05 13.03 22.37
C ALA A 298 18.63 12.76 22.89
N ARG A 299 18.26 11.50 23.13
CA ARG A 299 16.98 11.14 23.78
C ARG A 299 16.93 11.54 25.25
N LEU A 300 18.04 11.40 25.99
CA LEU A 300 18.15 11.77 27.40
C LEU A 300 18.20 13.29 27.62
N LEU A 301 18.96 14.01 26.79
CA LEU A 301 19.15 15.45 26.94
C LEU A 301 18.12 16.29 26.16
N GLY A 302 17.47 15.71 25.16
CA GLY A 302 16.53 16.39 24.26
C GLY A 302 15.48 17.24 24.98
N PRO A 303 14.77 16.74 26.01
CA PRO A 303 13.77 17.54 26.75
C PRO A 303 14.36 18.78 27.45
N ALA A 304 15.65 18.76 27.81
CA ALA A 304 16.32 19.89 28.46
C ALA A 304 16.77 20.99 27.48
N VAL A 305 16.87 20.69 26.17
CA VAL A 305 17.32 21.64 25.14
C VAL A 305 16.24 21.99 24.11
N VAL A 306 15.20 21.18 23.96
CA VAL A 306 14.12 21.36 22.98
C VAL A 306 12.79 21.60 23.70
N ALA A 307 12.20 22.77 23.47
CA ALA A 307 10.89 23.13 24.02
C ALA A 307 9.73 22.45 23.26
N ASP A 308 9.80 22.40 21.94
CA ASP A 308 8.73 21.83 21.08
C ASP A 308 9.32 21.34 19.74
N VAL A 309 8.62 20.41 19.09
CA VAL A 309 8.97 19.84 17.79
C VAL A 309 7.73 19.79 16.91
N ALA A 310 7.91 20.03 15.62
CA ALA A 310 6.90 19.76 14.60
C ALA A 310 7.49 19.09 13.36
N LEU A 311 6.72 18.19 12.75
CA LEU A 311 6.97 17.72 11.39
C LEU A 311 6.12 18.57 10.43
N VAL A 312 6.78 19.16 9.45
CA VAL A 312 6.20 20.12 8.49
C VAL A 312 6.51 19.66 7.07
N GLY A 313 5.57 19.79 6.14
CA GLY A 313 5.84 19.49 4.73
C GLY A 313 4.69 19.84 3.81
N THR A 314 4.91 19.74 2.51
CA THR A 314 3.91 20.09 1.46
C THR A 314 3.17 18.88 0.91
N ASP A 315 3.69 17.66 1.13
CA ASP A 315 3.15 16.42 0.58
C ASP A 315 3.54 15.19 1.41
N PHE A 316 2.93 14.04 1.10
CA PHE A 316 3.10 12.78 1.85
C PHE A 316 3.90 11.71 1.09
N TRP A 317 4.65 12.06 0.04
CA TRP A 317 5.37 11.10 -0.83
C TRP A 317 6.70 10.63 -0.24
N PHE A 318 6.70 10.22 1.04
CA PHE A 318 7.91 9.84 1.77
C PHE A 318 8.65 8.64 1.15
N ASP A 319 7.96 7.80 0.38
CA ASP A 319 8.54 6.63 -0.28
C ASP A 319 9.35 6.99 -1.54
N ASP A 320 9.06 8.13 -2.18
CA ASP A 320 9.71 8.59 -3.40
C ASP A 320 10.57 9.85 -3.22
N GLY A 321 10.50 10.54 -2.08
CA GLY A 321 11.26 11.77 -1.80
C GLY A 321 10.36 13.01 -1.67
N ALA A 322 9.61 13.08 -0.57
CA ALA A 322 8.71 14.18 -0.22
C ALA A 322 9.46 15.45 0.19
N ALA A 323 8.77 16.60 0.10
CA ALA A 323 9.19 17.83 0.78
C ALA A 323 8.68 17.83 2.22
N TYR A 324 9.58 17.60 3.16
CA TYR A 324 9.30 17.63 4.60
C TYR A 324 10.51 18.08 5.41
N GLY A 325 10.30 18.41 6.67
CA GLY A 325 11.36 18.73 7.62
C GLY A 325 10.90 18.67 9.07
N LEU A 326 11.87 18.60 9.97
CA LEU A 326 11.65 18.75 11.40
C LEU A 326 11.98 20.18 11.81
N LEU A 327 10.99 20.83 12.41
CA LEU A 327 11.09 22.16 12.99
C LEU A 327 11.19 22.02 14.50
N PHE A 328 12.27 22.54 15.06
CA PHE A 328 12.55 22.52 16.49
C PHE A 328 12.45 23.93 17.04
N GLN A 329 11.88 24.04 18.25
CA GLN A 329 12.00 25.22 19.08
C GLN A 329 12.97 24.90 20.21
N ALA A 330 14.11 25.60 20.24
CA ALA A 330 15.08 25.49 21.32
C ALA A 330 14.53 26.07 22.62
N GLN A 331 15.08 25.61 23.76
CA GLN A 331 14.87 26.33 25.01
C GLN A 331 15.50 27.74 24.90
N PRO A 332 14.83 28.80 25.39
CA PRO A 332 15.33 30.17 25.28
C PRO A 332 16.76 30.31 25.82
N GLY A 333 17.66 30.91 25.02
CA GLY A 333 19.05 31.16 25.40
C GLY A 333 19.97 29.93 25.41
N ASN A 334 19.51 28.76 24.93
CA ASN A 334 20.30 27.53 24.97
C ASN A 334 20.90 27.18 23.58
N PRO A 335 22.22 27.34 23.36
CA PRO A 335 22.85 27.09 22.06
C PRO A 335 23.12 25.61 21.76
N LEU A 336 22.89 24.71 22.72
CA LEU A 336 23.30 23.30 22.61
C LEU A 336 22.60 22.55 21.47
N LEU A 337 21.36 22.91 21.15
CA LEU A 337 20.64 22.31 20.02
C LEU A 337 21.35 22.61 18.69
N ALA A 338 21.72 23.87 18.46
CA ALA A 338 22.44 24.28 17.26
C ALA A 338 23.80 23.58 17.16
N ALA A 339 24.53 23.53 18.28
CA ALA A 339 25.82 22.84 18.35
C ALA A 339 25.70 21.34 18.05
N ASP A 340 24.67 20.67 18.57
CA ASP A 340 24.43 19.25 18.28
C ASP A 340 24.09 19.01 16.79
N LEU A 341 23.20 19.81 16.22
CA LEU A 341 22.83 19.72 14.80
C LEU A 341 24.04 19.92 13.87
N LEU A 342 24.88 20.92 14.15
CA LEU A 342 26.10 21.18 13.39
C LEU A 342 27.13 20.06 13.56
N ARG A 343 27.28 19.51 14.77
CA ARG A 343 28.16 18.36 15.03
C ARG A 343 27.74 17.14 14.22
N GLN A 344 26.45 16.76 14.24
CA GLN A 344 25.95 15.61 13.48
C GLN A 344 26.21 15.74 11.97
N ARG A 345 26.14 16.97 11.46
CA ARG A 345 26.41 17.30 10.05
C ARG A 345 27.89 17.16 9.72
N LEU A 346 28.77 17.69 10.58
CA LEU A 346 30.22 17.51 10.45
C LEU A 346 30.62 16.03 10.48
N GLU A 347 30.07 15.26 11.44
CA GLU A 347 30.31 13.81 11.54
C GLU A 347 29.88 13.08 10.28
N ARG A 348 28.77 13.49 9.64
CA ARG A 348 28.32 12.87 8.39
C ARG A 348 29.26 13.16 7.22
N VAL A 349 29.72 14.40 7.08
CA VAL A 349 30.69 14.79 6.03
C VAL A 349 32.00 14.03 6.21
N GLN A 350 32.47 13.87 7.45
CA GLN A 350 33.70 13.13 7.74
C GLN A 350 33.56 11.62 7.53
N ALA A 351 32.38 11.05 7.81
CA ALA A 351 32.12 9.62 7.67
C ALA A 351 31.90 9.16 6.21
N ASP A 352 31.59 10.09 5.30
CA ASP A 352 31.19 9.75 3.93
C ASP A 352 31.70 10.78 2.92
N ALA A 353 32.75 10.40 2.19
CA ALA A 353 33.39 11.26 1.18
C ALA A 353 32.48 11.65 0.01
N ALA A 354 31.35 10.97 -0.19
CA ALA A 354 30.35 11.35 -1.20
C ALA A 354 29.44 12.50 -0.74
N VAL A 355 29.42 12.82 0.56
CA VAL A 355 28.60 13.91 1.11
C VAL A 355 29.37 15.22 1.08
N ARG A 356 28.73 16.27 0.54
CA ARG A 356 29.28 17.62 0.48
C ARG A 356 28.43 18.60 1.25
N GLU A 357 29.08 19.58 1.85
CA GLU A 357 28.43 20.72 2.49
C GLU A 357 28.60 21.98 1.63
N GLU A 358 27.49 22.65 1.35
CA GLU A 358 27.44 23.97 0.75
C GLU A 358 26.80 24.94 1.73
N LYS A 359 27.39 26.13 1.90
CA LYS A 359 26.80 27.20 2.72
C LYS A 359 26.45 28.38 1.84
N PHE A 360 25.26 28.93 2.01
CA PHE A 360 24.79 30.09 1.27
C PHE A 360 23.78 30.89 2.07
N ASP A 361 23.57 32.16 1.69
CA ASP A 361 22.59 33.03 2.33
C ASP A 361 21.19 32.86 1.71
N LEU A 362 20.16 32.81 2.54
CA LEU A 362 18.76 33.02 2.16
C LEU A 362 18.17 34.19 2.94
N ALA A 363 18.09 35.36 2.30
CA ALA A 363 17.50 36.57 2.88
C ALA A 363 18.08 36.90 4.27
N GLY A 364 19.41 36.92 4.39
CA GLY A 364 20.13 37.27 5.61
C GLY A 364 20.34 36.13 6.60
N HIS A 365 20.02 34.89 6.22
CA HIS A 365 20.20 33.70 7.04
C HIS A 365 21.19 32.74 6.38
N GLU A 366 22.26 32.36 7.10
CA GLU A 366 23.16 31.30 6.64
C GLU A 366 22.40 29.96 6.62
N VAL A 367 22.36 29.33 5.46
CA VAL A 367 21.82 28.00 5.24
C VAL A 367 22.97 27.07 4.95
N SER A 368 23.02 25.97 5.68
CA SER A 368 23.92 24.87 5.33
C SER A 368 23.15 23.76 4.63
N PHE A 369 23.66 23.28 3.51
CA PHE A 369 23.07 22.25 2.67
C PHE A 369 24.03 21.07 2.55
N LEU A 370 23.62 19.91 3.10
CA LEU A 370 24.28 18.64 2.84
C LEU A 370 23.62 17.92 1.67
N SER A 371 24.43 17.42 0.74
CA SER A 371 23.97 16.63 -0.39
C SER A 371 24.91 15.46 -0.70
N SER A 372 24.35 14.39 -1.27
CA SER A 372 25.10 13.31 -1.90
C SER A 372 24.62 13.09 -3.35
N PRO A 373 25.48 12.64 -4.29
CA PRO A 373 25.11 12.44 -5.69
C PRO A 373 23.95 11.45 -5.91
N ASP A 374 23.80 10.48 -5.03
CA ASP A 374 22.73 9.47 -5.05
C ASP A 374 21.41 9.95 -4.42
N GLY A 375 21.37 11.16 -3.86
CA GLY A 375 20.22 11.74 -3.18
C GLY A 375 19.91 11.13 -1.81
N ARG A 376 20.77 10.25 -1.29
CA ARG A 376 20.63 9.61 0.02
C ARG A 376 20.70 10.63 1.16
N VAL A 377 21.55 11.64 1.02
CA VAL A 377 21.61 12.83 1.86
C VAL A 377 21.08 14.02 1.08
N ARG A 378 20.08 14.70 1.65
CA ARG A 378 19.56 15.98 1.15
C ARG A 378 18.97 16.72 2.34
N SER A 379 19.78 17.54 2.99
CA SER A 379 19.44 18.21 4.25
C SER A 379 19.80 19.68 4.20
N TYR A 380 18.80 20.55 4.20
CA TYR A 380 18.95 21.98 4.42
C TYR A 380 18.77 22.25 5.92
N TYR A 381 19.71 22.96 6.51
CA TYR A 381 19.61 23.45 7.89
C TYR A 381 19.62 24.98 7.87
N VAL A 382 18.58 25.56 8.47
CA VAL A 382 18.42 27.01 8.65
C VAL A 382 17.96 27.29 10.08
N ALA A 383 18.53 28.32 10.70
CA ALA A 383 18.17 28.76 12.04
C ALA A 383 17.71 30.22 11.99
N ASP A 384 16.66 30.55 12.74
CA ASP A 384 16.17 31.91 12.95
C ASP A 384 15.72 32.05 14.41
N GLY A 385 16.55 32.71 15.22
CA GLY A 385 16.37 32.83 16.66
C GLY A 385 16.37 31.46 17.36
N GLU A 386 15.31 31.19 18.13
CA GLU A 386 15.10 29.91 18.83
C GLU A 386 14.61 28.78 17.90
N PHE A 387 14.33 29.05 16.63
CA PHE A 387 13.75 28.08 15.70
C PHE A 387 14.80 27.51 14.76
N HIS A 388 14.87 26.19 14.71
CA HIS A 388 15.79 25.44 13.87
C HIS A 388 15.01 24.53 12.94
N PHE A 389 15.22 24.68 11.64
CA PHE A 389 14.51 23.88 10.64
C PHE A 389 15.49 23.05 9.82
N VAL A 390 15.26 21.73 9.82
CA VAL A 390 16.03 20.76 9.04
C VAL A 390 15.10 20.09 8.05
N THR A 391 15.30 20.32 6.75
CA THR A 391 14.34 19.93 5.69
C THR A 391 15.02 19.32 4.46
N THR A 392 14.28 18.50 3.72
CA THR A 392 14.71 17.93 2.43
C THR A 392 14.55 18.90 1.26
N SER A 393 13.83 20.01 1.44
CA SER A 393 13.42 20.91 0.35
C SER A 393 14.01 22.31 0.52
N ARG A 394 14.59 22.80 -0.57
CA ARG A 394 15.05 24.19 -0.66
C ARG A 394 13.87 25.15 -0.51
N ARG A 395 12.77 24.85 -1.21
CA ARG A 395 11.56 25.67 -1.16
C ARG A 395 11.01 25.79 0.26
N LEU A 396 11.03 24.70 1.03
CA LEU A 396 10.63 24.75 2.45
C LEU A 396 11.56 25.60 3.30
N ALA A 397 12.89 25.53 3.10
CA ALA A 397 13.85 26.38 3.80
C ALA A 397 13.61 27.87 3.49
N GLU A 398 13.40 28.22 2.22
CA GLU A 398 13.04 29.58 1.79
C GLU A 398 11.74 30.05 2.46
N ARG A 399 10.71 29.19 2.48
CA ARG A 399 9.42 29.53 3.10
C ARG A 399 9.50 29.68 4.61
N PHE A 400 10.37 28.92 5.29
CA PHE A 400 10.65 29.08 6.72
C PHE A 400 11.30 30.43 7.04
N VAL A 401 12.19 30.95 6.19
CA VAL A 401 12.75 32.31 6.37
C VAL A 401 11.67 33.36 6.11
N GLN A 402 10.87 33.20 5.05
CA GLN A 402 9.78 34.12 4.73
C GLN A 402 8.71 34.20 5.82
N THR A 403 8.39 33.09 6.50
CA THR A 403 7.47 33.11 7.64
C THR A 403 8.07 33.91 8.80
N GLY A 404 9.39 33.94 8.99
CA GLY A 404 10.04 34.84 9.95
C GLY A 404 9.72 36.32 9.75
N HIS A 405 9.55 36.75 8.51
CA HIS A 405 9.20 38.12 8.14
C HIS A 405 7.69 38.43 8.10
N GLY A 406 6.82 37.50 8.50
CA GLY A 406 5.36 37.73 8.50
C GLY A 406 4.61 37.16 7.30
N ASN A 407 5.31 36.55 6.35
CA ASN A 407 4.70 36.22 5.06
C ASN A 407 3.98 34.87 5.08
N ASN A 408 2.64 34.90 5.00
CA ASN A 408 1.78 33.74 4.79
C ASN A 408 2.07 32.59 5.80
N ARG A 409 1.99 32.94 7.08
CA ARG A 409 2.18 32.04 8.23
C ARG A 409 0.92 31.22 8.49
N LEU A 410 1.09 29.98 8.95
CA LEU A 410 -0.03 29.14 9.40
C LEU A 410 -0.80 29.78 10.56
N ALA A 411 -0.10 30.44 11.50
CA ALA A 411 -0.74 31.15 12.62
C ALA A 411 -1.72 32.26 12.18
N ASP A 412 -1.54 32.82 10.99
CA ASP A 412 -2.40 33.89 10.45
C ASP A 412 -3.57 33.37 9.63
N ALA A 413 -3.57 32.08 9.30
CA ALA A 413 -4.62 31.45 8.51
C ALA A 413 -5.94 31.37 9.30
N ALA A 414 -7.01 31.92 8.73
CA ALA A 414 -8.31 32.02 9.41
C ALA A 414 -8.91 30.64 9.77
N ASP A 415 -8.71 29.65 8.91
CA ASP A 415 -9.06 28.25 9.17
C ASP A 415 -8.28 27.67 10.36
N PHE A 416 -6.99 27.96 10.47
CA PHE A 416 -6.16 27.50 11.59
C PHE A 416 -6.57 28.15 12.92
N ARG A 417 -6.85 29.46 12.93
CA ARG A 417 -7.35 30.17 14.12
C ARG A 417 -8.67 29.58 14.62
N ARG A 418 -9.60 29.29 13.71
CA ARG A 418 -10.86 28.59 14.04
C ARG A 418 -10.61 27.19 14.60
N THR A 419 -9.66 26.46 14.05
CA THR A 419 -9.26 25.14 14.59
C THR A 419 -8.69 25.27 16.00
N ARG A 420 -7.84 26.27 16.27
CA ARG A 420 -7.29 26.50 17.61
C ARG A 420 -8.33 26.95 18.63
N ALA A 421 -9.38 27.67 18.21
CA ALA A 421 -10.50 27.96 19.10
C ALA A 421 -11.26 26.69 19.54
N ARG A 422 -11.37 25.67 18.68
CA ARG A 422 -11.99 24.37 19.02
C ARG A 422 -11.06 23.41 19.75
N MET A 423 -9.77 23.48 19.42
CA MET A 423 -8.71 22.66 20.01
C MET A 423 -7.66 23.56 20.69
N PRO A 424 -8.05 24.20 21.82
CA PRO A 424 -7.20 25.16 22.51
C PRO A 424 -6.01 24.50 23.19
N LEU A 425 -4.94 25.26 23.44
CA LEU A 425 -3.65 24.73 23.91
C LEU A 425 -3.73 24.09 25.31
N GLU A 426 -4.71 24.53 26.12
CA GLU A 426 -5.00 24.05 27.47
C GLU A 426 -5.37 22.57 27.49
N ARG A 427 -5.82 22.03 26.36
CA ARG A 427 -6.07 20.59 26.16
C ARG A 427 -4.83 19.73 26.30
N ARG A 428 -3.63 20.30 26.09
CA ARG A 428 -2.32 19.61 26.14
C ARG A 428 -2.31 18.30 25.34
N ASP A 429 -2.88 18.35 24.14
CA ASP A 429 -2.90 17.20 23.24
C ASP A 429 -1.45 16.78 22.92
N THR A 430 -1.18 15.48 23.03
CA THR A 430 0.14 14.86 22.83
C THR A 430 0.63 14.98 21.40
N VAL A 431 -0.29 14.85 20.43
CA VAL A 431 -0.01 15.10 19.02
C VAL A 431 -1.16 15.89 18.44
N PHE A 432 -0.84 16.95 17.71
CA PHE A 432 -1.81 17.75 16.98
C PHE A 432 -1.43 17.78 15.50
N VAL A 433 -2.25 17.17 14.66
CA VAL A 433 -2.10 17.14 13.20
C VAL A 433 -3.08 18.11 12.58
N TYR A 434 -2.60 18.92 11.65
CA TYR A 434 -3.41 19.85 10.89
C TYR A 434 -3.02 19.84 9.42
N LEU A 435 -4.01 19.62 8.56
CA LEU A 435 -3.89 19.79 7.11
C LEU A 435 -4.68 21.04 6.74
N SER A 436 -3.96 22.11 6.42
CA SER A 436 -4.58 23.41 6.12
C SER A 436 -5.33 23.39 4.79
N GLU A 437 -6.29 24.31 4.62
CA GLU A 437 -6.93 24.46 3.31
C GLU A 437 -5.92 24.88 2.22
N ALA A 438 -4.91 25.67 2.58
CA ALA A 438 -3.88 26.09 1.64
C ALA A 438 -3.01 24.91 1.17
N MET A 439 -2.71 23.96 2.06
CA MET A 439 -2.02 22.72 1.69
C MET A 439 -2.89 21.87 0.76
N LEU A 440 -4.17 21.67 1.09
CA LEU A 440 -5.09 20.89 0.24
C LEU A 440 -5.25 21.52 -1.15
N ARG A 441 -5.29 22.86 -1.24
CA ARG A 441 -5.25 23.60 -2.52
C ARG A 441 -3.94 23.40 -3.26
N HIS A 442 -2.80 23.38 -2.56
CA HIS A 442 -1.51 23.10 -3.17
C HIS A 442 -1.47 21.71 -3.83
N LEU A 443 -2.00 20.68 -3.18
CA LEU A 443 -2.05 19.30 -3.70
C LEU A 443 -2.88 19.14 -4.99
N VAL A 444 -3.81 20.07 -5.26
CA VAL A 444 -4.63 20.07 -6.48
C VAL A 444 -4.22 21.16 -7.48
N SER A 445 -3.16 21.90 -7.19
CA SER A 445 -2.62 22.94 -8.08
C SER A 445 -2.05 22.34 -9.37
N PRO A 446 -2.08 23.09 -10.49
CA PRO A 446 -1.65 22.57 -11.80
C PRO A 446 -0.18 22.16 -11.80
N ALA A 447 0.70 22.99 -11.23
CA ALA A 447 2.13 22.70 -11.16
C ALA A 447 2.41 21.40 -10.37
N TYR A 448 1.78 21.24 -9.20
CA TYR A 448 1.96 20.05 -8.37
C TYR A 448 1.44 18.78 -9.05
N ARG A 449 0.23 18.83 -9.63
CA ARG A 449 -0.40 17.68 -10.29
C ARG A 449 0.39 17.22 -11.50
N ILE A 450 0.86 18.15 -12.32
CA ILE A 450 1.63 17.85 -13.52
C ILE A 450 3.00 17.28 -13.14
N GLU A 451 3.70 17.87 -12.17
CA GLU A 451 4.96 17.30 -11.68
C GLU A 451 4.77 15.90 -11.08
N LEU A 452 3.69 15.69 -10.32
CA LEU A 452 3.36 14.37 -9.79
C LEU A 452 3.17 13.34 -10.90
N TRP A 453 2.48 13.68 -12.00
CA TRP A 453 2.33 12.77 -13.15
C TRP A 453 3.66 12.46 -13.83
N ARG A 454 4.49 13.48 -14.10
CA ARG A 454 5.83 13.29 -14.67
C ARG A 454 6.73 12.43 -13.77
N ARG A 455 6.58 12.57 -12.46
CA ARG A 455 7.27 11.75 -11.44
C ARG A 455 6.81 10.30 -11.42
N ILE A 456 5.51 10.04 -11.52
CA ILE A 456 4.97 8.67 -11.65
C ILE A 456 5.49 8.04 -12.95
N GLN A 457 5.53 8.80 -14.05
CA GLN A 457 6.11 8.35 -15.31
C GLN A 457 7.61 8.05 -15.18
N SER A 458 8.37 8.93 -14.53
CA SER A 458 9.79 8.75 -14.25
C SER A 458 10.07 7.46 -13.48
N ARG A 459 9.34 7.22 -12.39
CA ARG A 459 9.40 5.97 -11.63
C ARG A 459 9.13 4.75 -12.51
N ALA A 460 8.07 4.80 -13.31
CA ALA A 460 7.75 3.71 -14.23
C ALA A 460 8.87 3.47 -15.26
N ASP A 461 9.46 4.52 -15.85
CA ASP A 461 10.55 4.38 -16.81
C ASP A 461 11.83 3.80 -16.18
N ILE A 462 12.19 4.18 -14.95
CA ILE A 462 13.33 3.60 -14.21
C ILE A 462 13.10 2.09 -13.97
N GLU A 463 11.91 1.72 -13.48
CA GLU A 463 11.54 0.32 -13.25
C GLU A 463 11.56 -0.49 -14.56
N LEU A 464 11.04 0.07 -15.65
CA LEU A 464 11.05 -0.55 -16.98
C LEU A 464 12.48 -0.79 -17.49
N VAL A 465 13.38 0.19 -17.36
CA VAL A 465 14.79 0.03 -17.76
C VAL A 465 15.45 -1.09 -16.96
N ARG A 466 15.23 -1.14 -15.64
CA ARG A 466 15.80 -2.20 -14.81
C ARG A 466 15.30 -3.59 -15.23
N LEU A 467 13.99 -3.73 -15.46
CA LEU A 467 13.41 -4.98 -15.94
C LEU A 467 13.89 -5.36 -17.35
N ALA A 468 14.12 -4.37 -18.21
CA ALA A 468 14.69 -4.58 -19.53
C ALA A 468 16.15 -5.03 -19.47
N GLN A 469 16.97 -4.48 -18.57
CA GLN A 469 18.33 -4.98 -18.34
C GLN A 469 18.34 -6.44 -17.87
N LEU A 470 17.43 -6.81 -16.97
CA LEU A 470 17.29 -8.19 -16.49
C LEU A 470 16.82 -9.13 -17.62
N ALA A 471 15.85 -8.70 -18.43
CA ALA A 471 15.38 -9.48 -19.58
C ALA A 471 16.45 -9.63 -20.67
N ALA A 472 17.21 -8.55 -20.95
CA ALA A 472 18.35 -8.59 -21.87
C ALA A 472 19.40 -9.59 -21.40
N ALA A 473 19.74 -9.55 -20.11
CA ALA A 473 20.66 -10.50 -19.50
C ALA A 473 20.17 -11.94 -19.63
N ALA A 474 18.89 -12.18 -19.34
CA ALA A 474 18.28 -13.50 -19.46
C ALA A 474 18.39 -14.06 -20.87
N GLU A 475 18.19 -13.20 -21.88
CA GLU A 475 18.24 -13.53 -23.31
C GLU A 475 19.64 -13.53 -23.93
N GLY A 476 20.69 -13.16 -23.19
CA GLY A 476 22.05 -12.98 -23.71
C GLY A 476 22.16 -11.83 -24.72
N ARG A 477 21.38 -10.76 -24.54
CA ARG A 477 21.39 -9.56 -25.38
C ARG A 477 22.20 -8.42 -24.76
N PRO A 478 22.76 -7.50 -25.58
CA PRO A 478 23.39 -6.28 -25.08
C PRO A 478 22.44 -5.45 -24.21
N ARG A 479 22.96 -4.84 -23.14
CA ARG A 479 22.16 -4.19 -22.08
C ARG A 479 22.78 -2.94 -21.47
N ASP A 480 23.88 -2.46 -22.05
CA ASP A 480 24.72 -1.41 -21.48
C ASP A 480 24.17 -0.01 -21.80
N THR A 481 23.31 0.09 -22.81
CA THR A 481 22.67 1.36 -23.24
C THR A 481 21.17 1.18 -23.43
N ILE A 482 20.42 2.27 -23.30
CA ILE A 482 18.97 2.27 -23.53
C ILE A 482 18.67 1.93 -25.00
N GLU A 483 19.49 2.41 -25.93
CA GLU A 483 19.38 2.16 -27.36
C GLU A 483 19.50 0.67 -27.69
N GLN A 484 20.37 -0.06 -27.00
CA GLN A 484 20.47 -1.52 -27.13
C GLN A 484 19.19 -2.22 -26.66
N LEU A 485 18.60 -1.78 -25.54
CA LEU A 485 17.36 -2.34 -25.00
C LEU A 485 16.17 -2.07 -25.93
N VAL A 486 16.11 -0.88 -26.54
CA VAL A 486 15.13 -0.51 -27.56
C VAL A 486 15.30 -1.35 -28.83
N ARG A 487 16.51 -1.45 -29.37
CA ARG A 487 16.83 -2.27 -30.55
C ARG A 487 16.54 -3.75 -30.32
N GLY A 488 16.73 -4.23 -29.09
CA GLY A 488 16.37 -5.59 -28.68
C GLY A 488 14.87 -5.86 -28.55
N GLY A 489 14.03 -4.83 -28.72
CA GLY A 489 12.58 -4.91 -28.54
C GLY A 489 12.16 -5.08 -27.07
N LEU A 490 13.05 -4.83 -26.12
CA LEU A 490 12.79 -4.95 -24.67
C LEU A 490 12.16 -3.67 -24.12
N LEU A 491 12.57 -2.51 -24.65
CA LEU A 491 11.91 -1.23 -24.44
C LEU A 491 11.16 -0.79 -25.72
N PRO A 492 10.09 0.03 -25.60
CA PRO A 492 9.40 0.64 -26.73
C PRO A 492 10.33 1.42 -27.66
N GLN A 493 10.01 1.49 -28.95
CA GLN A 493 10.80 2.26 -29.93
C GLN A 493 10.88 3.75 -29.60
N ASP A 494 9.85 4.28 -28.96
CA ASP A 494 9.75 5.66 -28.49
C ASP A 494 10.24 5.85 -27.06
N PHE A 495 10.99 4.89 -26.51
CA PHE A 495 11.57 5.06 -25.19
C PHE A 495 12.63 6.15 -25.20
N GLY A 496 12.40 7.21 -24.42
CA GLY A 496 13.38 8.28 -24.32
C GLY A 496 12.86 9.54 -23.63
N LEU A 497 13.14 10.68 -24.27
CA LEU A 497 12.96 12.02 -23.74
C LEU A 497 11.51 12.31 -23.35
N ARG A 498 11.32 12.85 -22.15
CA ARG A 498 10.04 13.32 -21.64
C ARG A 498 9.80 14.79 -22.04
N PRO A 499 8.55 15.27 -22.01
CA PRO A 499 8.23 16.64 -22.45
C PRO A 499 8.95 17.75 -21.68
N ASP A 500 9.34 17.48 -20.44
CA ASP A 500 10.09 18.39 -19.57
C ASP A 500 11.61 18.35 -19.78
N GLY A 501 12.06 17.70 -20.86
CA GLY A 501 13.48 17.50 -21.19
C GLY A 501 14.19 16.45 -20.33
N SER A 502 13.51 15.86 -19.34
CA SER A 502 14.09 14.80 -18.53
C SER A 502 14.13 13.47 -19.29
N ARG A 503 15.03 12.59 -18.91
CA ARG A 503 15.11 11.23 -19.44
C ARG A 503 15.60 10.27 -18.36
N THR A 504 15.32 9.00 -18.55
CA THR A 504 15.99 7.96 -17.77
C THR A 504 17.42 7.79 -18.29
N VAL A 505 18.39 7.72 -17.39
CA VAL A 505 19.82 7.54 -17.68
C VAL A 505 20.29 6.28 -16.98
N LEU A 506 21.12 5.49 -17.67
CA LEU A 506 21.84 4.36 -17.07
C LEU A 506 23.14 4.88 -16.44
N GLY A 507 23.19 4.94 -15.11
CA GLY A 507 24.41 5.22 -14.36
C GLY A 507 25.08 3.93 -13.85
N GLU A 508 26.22 4.08 -13.18
CA GLU A 508 26.97 2.96 -12.59
C GLU A 508 26.13 2.17 -11.59
N ASP A 509 25.46 2.85 -10.64
CA ASP A 509 24.55 2.20 -9.67
C ASP A 509 23.12 2.02 -10.21
N GLY A 510 22.96 1.90 -11.53
CA GLY A 510 21.67 1.63 -12.17
C GLY A 510 20.89 2.85 -12.67
N PRO A 511 19.64 2.65 -13.14
CA PRO A 511 18.85 3.69 -13.79
C PRO A 511 18.37 4.78 -12.83
N TYR A 512 18.38 6.03 -13.31
CA TYR A 512 17.86 7.19 -12.59
C TYR A 512 17.25 8.22 -13.56
N ASP A 513 16.51 9.19 -13.05
CA ASP A 513 15.97 10.31 -13.83
C ASP A 513 16.97 11.47 -13.85
N SER A 514 17.29 11.98 -15.04
CA SER A 514 18.27 13.05 -15.24
C SER A 514 17.96 14.37 -14.52
N ARG A 515 16.71 14.59 -14.13
CA ARG A 515 16.22 15.79 -13.44
C ARG A 515 15.82 15.52 -11.99
N ARG A 516 15.16 14.40 -11.73
CA ARG A 516 14.61 14.05 -10.41
C ARG A 516 15.56 13.21 -9.56
N GLY A 517 16.50 12.48 -10.16
CA GLY A 517 17.43 11.62 -9.43
C GLY A 517 16.97 10.17 -9.31
N ARG A 518 17.40 9.48 -8.26
CA ARG A 518 17.20 8.03 -8.07
C ARG A 518 15.84 7.70 -7.46
N LEU A 519 15.33 6.50 -7.76
CA LEU A 519 14.10 5.98 -7.17
C LEU A 519 14.17 6.01 -5.63
N GLY A 520 13.10 6.46 -4.98
CA GLY A 520 13.06 6.61 -3.52
C GLY A 520 13.75 7.86 -2.97
N ARG A 521 14.47 8.60 -3.82
CA ARG A 521 15.29 9.77 -3.47
C ARG A 521 15.08 10.91 -4.48
N PHE A 522 13.89 10.98 -5.08
CA PHE A 522 13.62 12.05 -6.04
C PHE A 522 13.69 13.41 -5.35
N VAL A 523 14.14 14.41 -6.10
CA VAL A 523 14.05 15.82 -5.71
C VAL A 523 12.60 16.12 -5.32
N PRO A 524 12.36 16.79 -4.18
CA PRO A 524 11.00 17.10 -3.75
C PRO A 524 10.21 17.87 -4.81
N VAL A 525 8.91 17.59 -4.92
CA VAL A 525 8.02 18.23 -5.91
C VAL A 525 8.14 19.76 -5.93
N PRO A 526 8.10 20.48 -4.78
CA PRO A 526 8.19 21.95 -4.81
C PRO A 526 9.58 22.49 -5.19
N ASP A 527 10.61 21.64 -5.29
CA ASP A 527 11.95 22.02 -5.74
C ASP A 527 12.13 21.82 -7.27
N VAL A 528 11.11 21.30 -7.98
CA VAL A 528 11.12 21.13 -9.44
C VAL A 528 10.22 22.17 -10.11
N SER A 529 10.80 23.08 -10.88
CA SER A 529 10.03 24.11 -11.59
C SER A 529 9.23 23.54 -12.78
N VAL A 530 7.92 23.81 -12.78
CA VAL A 530 7.01 23.49 -13.90
C VAL A 530 6.54 24.78 -14.53
N GLU A 531 7.26 25.25 -15.55
CA GLU A 531 6.92 26.50 -16.25
C GLU A 531 6.14 26.28 -17.54
N ARG A 532 6.46 25.18 -18.24
CA ARG A 532 5.82 24.80 -19.49
C ARG A 532 5.30 23.37 -19.47
N VAL A 533 4.19 23.17 -20.16
CA VAL A 533 3.42 21.93 -20.17
C VAL A 533 2.98 21.57 -21.59
N THR A 534 2.64 20.31 -21.79
CA THR A 534 2.11 19.83 -23.07
C THR A 534 0.60 20.06 -23.16
N ALA A 535 0.07 20.04 -24.38
CA ALA A 535 -1.39 20.08 -24.60
C ALA A 535 -2.12 18.92 -23.89
N ALA A 536 -1.50 17.74 -23.83
CA ALA A 536 -2.08 16.58 -23.15
C ALA A 536 -2.09 16.74 -21.62
N GLU A 537 -1.06 17.36 -21.04
CA GLU A 537 -1.02 17.69 -19.61
C GLU A 537 -2.08 18.73 -19.24
N VAL A 538 -2.29 19.74 -20.11
CA VAL A 538 -3.36 20.73 -19.95
C VAL A 538 -4.73 20.06 -19.95
N GLU A 539 -4.99 19.21 -20.95
CA GLU A 539 -6.28 18.52 -21.07
C GLU A 539 -6.52 17.54 -19.90
N ALA A 540 -5.49 16.78 -19.50
CA ALA A 540 -5.58 15.91 -18.33
C ALA A 540 -5.86 16.69 -17.04
N TYR A 541 -5.25 17.87 -16.87
CA TYR A 541 -5.53 18.74 -15.73
C TYR A 541 -6.94 19.30 -15.77
N ARG A 542 -7.43 19.74 -16.94
CA ARG A 542 -8.80 20.22 -17.12
C ARG A 542 -9.82 19.16 -16.72
N GLN A 543 -9.66 17.93 -17.21
CA GLN A 543 -10.53 16.80 -16.85
C GLN A 543 -10.48 16.50 -15.34
N PHE A 544 -9.29 16.53 -14.74
CA PHE A 544 -9.14 16.38 -13.30
C PHE A 544 -9.83 17.51 -12.53
N ALA A 545 -9.69 18.76 -12.96
CA ALA A 545 -10.27 19.93 -12.34
C ALA A 545 -11.80 19.89 -12.39
N GLU A 546 -12.38 19.57 -13.55
CA GLU A 546 -13.82 19.40 -13.74
C GLU A 546 -14.37 18.27 -12.86
N TYR A 547 -13.70 17.12 -12.84
CA TYR A 547 -14.05 16.01 -11.97
C TYR A 547 -14.00 16.44 -10.49
N TYR A 548 -12.90 17.05 -10.07
CA TYR A 548 -12.68 17.47 -8.68
C TYR A 548 -13.75 18.48 -8.23
N GLN A 549 -14.02 19.51 -9.04
CA GLN A 549 -15.05 20.50 -8.77
C GLN A 549 -16.44 19.87 -8.70
N SER A 550 -16.76 18.95 -9.62
CA SER A 550 -18.06 18.27 -9.64
C SER A 550 -18.31 17.39 -8.40
N ARG A 551 -17.24 16.84 -7.80
CA ARG A 551 -17.36 15.83 -6.74
C ARG A 551 -17.10 16.38 -5.34
N TRP A 552 -16.15 17.30 -5.20
CA TRP A 552 -15.62 17.76 -3.93
C TRP A 552 -16.02 19.20 -3.58
N GLU A 553 -16.29 20.07 -4.57
CA GLU A 553 -16.57 21.52 -4.39
C GLU A 553 -15.50 22.25 -3.55
N ARG A 554 -15.45 21.96 -2.23
CA ARG A 554 -14.44 22.41 -1.26
C ARG A 554 -13.98 21.23 -0.38
N LEU A 555 -12.67 21.13 -0.16
CA LEU A 555 -12.10 20.32 0.93
C LEU A 555 -11.78 21.24 2.11
N GLY A 556 -12.53 21.08 3.20
CA GLY A 556 -12.21 21.73 4.48
C GLY A 556 -10.93 21.18 5.11
N PRO A 557 -10.32 21.91 6.05
CA PRO A 557 -9.12 21.46 6.75
C PRO A 557 -9.39 20.18 7.53
N VAL A 558 -8.33 19.40 7.71
CA VAL A 558 -8.32 18.19 8.55
C VAL A 558 -7.59 18.50 9.84
N GLU A 559 -8.22 18.22 10.98
CA GLU A 559 -7.59 18.33 12.29
C GLU A 559 -7.66 16.99 13.03
N ILE A 560 -6.56 16.59 13.66
CA ILE A 560 -6.49 15.39 14.50
C ILE A 560 -5.75 15.74 15.78
N ALA A 561 -6.38 15.53 16.93
CA ALA A 561 -5.77 15.63 18.24
C ALA A 561 -5.66 14.24 18.86
N ILE A 562 -4.48 13.89 19.35
CA ILE A 562 -4.22 12.65 20.09
C ILE A 562 -3.79 13.02 21.48
N ARG A 563 -4.40 12.42 22.49
CA ARG A 563 -4.03 12.55 23.91
C ARG A 563 -3.81 11.18 24.51
N ARG A 564 -2.72 11.05 25.27
CA ARG A 564 -2.46 9.86 26.08
C ARG A 564 -2.66 10.14 27.56
N THR A 565 -3.20 9.16 28.27
CA THR A 565 -3.28 9.15 29.73
C THR A 565 -2.82 7.77 30.21
N ALA A 566 -1.81 7.74 31.08
CA ALA A 566 -1.42 6.50 31.75
C ALA A 566 -2.53 6.05 32.70
N THR A 567 -2.75 4.75 32.82
CA THR A 567 -3.69 4.18 33.80
C THR A 567 -2.93 3.41 34.88
N ASP A 568 -3.52 3.31 36.07
CA ASP A 568 -2.92 2.62 37.24
C ASP A 568 -2.69 1.11 37.03
N THR A 569 -3.20 0.57 35.92
CA THR A 569 -3.23 -0.87 35.59
C THR A 569 -2.11 -1.31 34.64
N GLY A 570 -1.11 -0.45 34.37
CA GLY A 570 -0.09 -0.73 33.35
C GLY A 570 -0.67 -0.70 31.92
N ARG A 571 -1.77 0.02 31.73
CA ARG A 571 -2.40 0.27 30.43
C ARG A 571 -2.27 1.75 30.08
N GLU A 572 -2.55 2.06 28.82
CA GLU A 572 -2.56 3.42 28.31
C GLU A 572 -3.90 3.68 27.63
N ARG A 573 -4.53 4.80 27.97
CA ARG A 573 -5.74 5.28 27.29
C ARG A 573 -5.31 6.32 26.26
N ILE A 574 -5.65 6.08 24.99
CA ILE A 574 -5.36 6.98 23.87
C ILE A 574 -6.68 7.51 23.34
N LEU A 575 -6.90 8.80 23.52
CA LEU A 575 -8.03 9.53 22.96
C LEU A 575 -7.59 10.20 21.65
N MET A 576 -8.26 9.89 20.56
CA MET A 576 -8.08 10.53 19.25
C MET A 576 -9.36 11.25 18.87
N GLU A 577 -9.27 12.55 18.59
CA GLU A 577 -10.37 13.35 18.03
C GLU A 577 -9.93 13.84 16.66
N ALA A 578 -10.61 13.39 15.60
CA ALA A 578 -10.35 13.77 14.23
C ALA A 578 -11.58 14.48 13.66
N ALA A 579 -11.39 15.53 12.87
CA ALA A 579 -12.50 16.17 12.21
C ALA A 579 -12.11 16.85 10.89
N VAL A 580 -13.06 16.85 9.97
CA VAL A 580 -12.94 17.42 8.62
C VAL A 580 -14.11 18.36 8.40
N GLY A 581 -13.81 19.59 7.99
CA GLY A 581 -14.84 20.53 7.57
C GLY A 581 -14.40 21.99 7.61
N PRO A 582 -15.12 22.89 6.91
CA PRO A 582 -16.45 22.63 6.35
C PRO A 582 -16.44 21.75 5.10
N LEU A 583 -17.44 20.88 5.01
CA LEU A 583 -17.73 20.05 3.84
C LEU A 583 -18.46 20.90 2.79
N GLY A 584 -18.23 20.62 1.51
CA GLY A 584 -19.01 21.25 0.43
C GLY A 584 -20.49 20.89 0.50
N GLN A 585 -21.33 21.69 -0.17
CA GLN A 585 -22.80 21.58 -0.08
C GLN A 585 -23.27 20.22 -0.56
N ARG A 586 -22.67 19.67 -1.62
CA ARG A 586 -23.00 18.33 -2.12
C ARG A 586 -22.67 17.21 -1.15
N GLN A 587 -21.47 17.18 -0.55
CA GLN A 587 -21.12 16.10 0.38
C GLN A 587 -21.94 16.21 1.65
N TRP A 588 -22.19 17.44 2.09
CA TRP A 588 -23.08 17.72 3.20
C TRP A 588 -24.50 17.21 2.92
N ALA A 589 -25.12 17.61 1.81
CA ALA A 589 -26.46 17.16 1.42
C ALA A 589 -26.54 15.63 1.26
N TRP A 590 -25.49 15.01 0.71
CA TRP A 590 -25.41 13.55 0.62
C TRP A 590 -25.35 12.87 1.99
N LEU A 591 -24.58 13.42 2.94
CA LEU A 591 -24.53 12.89 4.30
C LEU A 591 -25.84 13.11 5.05
N THR A 592 -26.41 14.32 5.02
CA THR A 592 -27.62 14.69 5.78
C THR A 592 -28.91 14.13 5.20
N SER A 593 -28.95 13.78 3.90
CA SER A 593 -30.07 13.04 3.32
C SER A 593 -30.13 11.58 3.79
N ARG A 594 -29.02 11.04 4.32
CA ARG A 594 -28.90 9.65 4.74
C ARG A 594 -28.86 9.48 6.24
N LEU A 595 -28.08 10.30 6.94
CA LEU A 595 -27.92 10.27 8.38
C LEU A 595 -28.97 11.15 9.05
N ALA A 596 -29.46 10.72 10.21
CA ALA A 596 -30.28 11.58 11.05
C ALA A 596 -29.44 12.72 11.67
N PRO A 597 -30.08 13.75 12.25
CA PRO A 597 -29.39 14.63 13.19
C PRO A 597 -28.73 13.85 14.33
N PRO A 598 -27.67 14.38 14.98
CA PRO A 598 -27.04 13.73 16.12
C PRO A 598 -28.09 13.36 17.19
N GLN A 599 -28.09 12.10 17.62
CA GLN A 599 -29.05 11.60 18.59
C GLN A 599 -28.43 11.57 19.99
N SER A 600 -29.17 12.05 20.99
CA SER A 600 -28.78 11.96 22.41
C SER A 600 -29.06 10.59 23.03
N GLU A 601 -29.69 9.68 22.28
CA GLU A 601 -29.97 8.31 22.71
C GLU A 601 -29.13 7.31 21.89
N ARG A 602 -28.46 6.39 22.59
CA ARG A 602 -27.73 5.24 22.00
C ARG A 602 -28.28 3.92 22.54
N LEU A 603 -27.95 2.80 21.91
CA LEU A 603 -28.33 1.49 22.43
C LEU A 603 -27.55 1.15 23.71
N ALA A 604 -28.26 0.70 24.75
CA ALA A 604 -27.66 0.22 26.00
C ALA A 604 -26.65 -0.88 25.72
N ASP A 605 -25.49 -0.84 26.37
CA ASP A 605 -24.48 -1.89 26.24
C ASP A 605 -25.07 -3.25 26.63
N ASN A 606 -24.80 -4.27 25.80
CA ASN A 606 -25.32 -5.62 26.01
C ASN A 606 -24.18 -6.53 26.50
N PRO A 607 -24.26 -7.06 27.73
CA PRO A 607 -23.25 -7.98 28.25
C PRO A 607 -23.05 -9.19 27.32
N GLY A 608 -21.82 -9.39 26.84
CA GLY A 608 -21.44 -10.48 25.92
C GLY A 608 -21.32 -10.07 24.44
N ASP A 609 -21.64 -8.82 24.09
CA ASP A 609 -21.25 -8.25 22.81
C ASP A 609 -19.75 -7.95 22.82
N LEU A 610 -19.00 -8.59 21.93
CA LEU A 610 -17.58 -8.35 21.70
C LEU A 610 -17.35 -7.13 20.82
N ALA A 611 -18.21 -6.91 19.82
CA ALA A 611 -18.20 -5.68 19.04
C ALA A 611 -19.62 -5.29 18.65
N ARG A 612 -19.85 -4.00 18.50
CA ARG A 612 -21.14 -3.46 18.12
C ARG A 612 -20.98 -2.20 17.30
N LEU A 613 -21.72 -2.12 16.20
CA LEU A 613 -21.83 -0.93 15.37
C LEU A 613 -23.29 -0.48 15.34
N GLU A 614 -23.54 0.75 15.74
CA GLU A 614 -24.84 1.41 15.69
C GLU A 614 -24.74 2.61 14.74
N VAL A 615 -25.69 2.75 13.81
CA VAL A 615 -25.77 3.84 12.85
C VAL A 615 -27.20 4.36 12.78
N VAL A 616 -27.38 5.68 12.92
CA VAL A 616 -28.68 6.34 12.84
C VAL A 616 -28.85 7.01 11.48
N PHE A 617 -29.78 6.48 10.70
CA PHE A 617 -30.21 7.03 9.42
C PHE A 617 -31.45 7.91 9.58
N ALA A 618 -31.71 8.75 8.58
CA ALA A 618 -32.93 9.55 8.51
C ALA A 618 -34.21 8.69 8.56
N GLN A 619 -34.15 7.45 8.06
CA GLN A 619 -35.29 6.53 7.95
C GLN A 619 -35.39 5.52 9.11
N GLY A 620 -34.40 5.48 10.00
CA GLY A 620 -34.32 4.41 10.99
C GLY A 620 -32.92 4.19 11.55
N ARG A 621 -32.78 3.24 12.47
CA ARG A 621 -31.52 2.89 13.11
C ARG A 621 -31.08 1.50 12.66
N LEU A 622 -29.79 1.29 12.47
CA LEU A 622 -29.18 -0.02 12.19
C LEU A 622 -28.18 -0.35 13.30
N VAL A 623 -28.29 -1.54 13.85
CA VAL A 623 -27.37 -2.09 14.84
C VAL A 623 -26.85 -3.42 14.32
N ILE A 624 -25.54 -3.60 14.36
CA ILE A 624 -24.85 -4.84 14.02
C ILE A 624 -24.07 -5.26 15.25
N GLY A 625 -24.39 -6.41 15.81
CA GLY A 625 -23.72 -6.93 17.00
C GLY A 625 -22.98 -8.24 16.74
N LEU A 626 -21.78 -8.32 17.33
CA LEU A 626 -20.90 -9.47 17.34
C LEU A 626 -20.80 -10.00 18.77
N ARG A 627 -21.37 -11.18 19.03
CA ARG A 627 -21.30 -11.87 20.32
C ARG A 627 -20.02 -12.68 20.44
N ASP A 628 -19.52 -12.83 21.67
CA ASP A 628 -18.37 -13.70 21.95
C ASP A 628 -18.74 -15.20 21.95
N GLN A 629 -19.05 -15.74 20.78
CA GLN A 629 -19.38 -17.15 20.60
C GLN A 629 -18.82 -17.68 19.28
N PRO A 630 -18.48 -18.99 19.19
CA PRO A 630 -18.01 -19.57 17.94
C PRO A 630 -19.13 -19.54 16.88
N PRO A 631 -18.81 -19.28 15.60
CA PRO A 631 -19.80 -19.34 14.53
C PRO A 631 -20.39 -20.76 14.46
N ARG A 632 -21.72 -20.91 14.64
CA ARG A 632 -22.39 -22.21 14.79
C ARG A 632 -22.74 -22.90 13.48
N LEU A 633 -22.76 -22.18 12.36
CA LEU A 633 -23.12 -22.77 11.07
C LEU A 633 -21.90 -22.89 10.17
N GLY A 634 -21.77 -24.03 9.49
CA GLY A 634 -21.05 -24.15 8.22
C GLY A 634 -21.72 -23.35 7.10
N ASN A 635 -22.09 -22.09 7.39
CA ASN A 635 -22.92 -21.26 6.56
C ASN A 635 -22.15 -20.72 5.36
N VAL A 636 -22.38 -21.46 4.28
CA VAL A 636 -22.25 -21.13 2.88
C VAL A 636 -20.82 -20.88 2.43
N ALA A 637 -20.50 -21.45 1.28
CA ALA A 637 -19.25 -21.23 0.56
C ALA A 637 -19.14 -19.77 0.05
N ALA A 638 -19.22 -18.78 0.94
CA ALA A 638 -18.98 -17.37 0.66
C ALA A 638 -17.48 -17.17 0.52
N THR A 639 -17.07 -17.33 -0.72
CA THR A 639 -15.70 -17.44 -1.16
C THR A 639 -15.26 -16.06 -1.68
N PHE A 640 -14.22 -15.49 -1.07
CA PHE A 640 -13.32 -14.47 -1.64
C PHE A 640 -13.85 -13.05 -2.01
N ALA A 641 -14.91 -12.51 -1.40
CA ALA A 641 -15.20 -11.07 -1.53
C ALA A 641 -14.45 -10.22 -0.45
N PRO A 642 -13.87 -9.05 -0.79
CA PRO A 642 -13.42 -8.09 0.21
C PRO A 642 -14.61 -7.61 1.04
N GLY A 643 -14.57 -7.82 2.36
CA GLY A 643 -15.67 -7.50 3.29
C GLY A 643 -16.47 -8.70 3.83
N GLY A 644 -16.37 -9.88 3.20
CA GLY A 644 -17.17 -11.07 3.57
C GLY A 644 -16.90 -11.68 4.95
N TRP A 645 -15.89 -11.22 5.70
CA TRP A 645 -15.63 -11.72 7.06
C TRP A 645 -16.53 -11.06 8.11
N LEU A 646 -17.00 -9.82 7.89
CA LEU A 646 -18.00 -9.18 8.75
C LEU A 646 -19.35 -9.89 8.63
N GLN A 647 -19.70 -10.36 7.42
CA GLN A 647 -20.89 -11.20 7.17
C GLN A 647 -20.83 -12.53 7.94
N LEU A 648 -19.63 -13.09 8.10
CA LEU A 648 -19.40 -14.37 8.80
C LEU A 648 -19.37 -14.23 10.33
N LEU A 649 -19.30 -13.00 10.84
CA LEU A 649 -19.15 -12.73 12.27
C LEU A 649 -20.37 -12.03 12.87
N ALA A 650 -21.08 -11.17 12.14
CA ALA A 650 -22.29 -10.51 12.66
C ALA A 650 -23.29 -11.55 13.19
N THR A 651 -23.45 -11.58 14.51
CA THR A 651 -24.32 -12.57 15.18
C THR A 651 -25.76 -12.12 15.21
N TYR A 652 -26.02 -10.82 15.21
CA TYR A 652 -27.35 -10.27 15.05
C TYR A 652 -27.31 -8.92 14.32
N VAL A 653 -28.43 -8.58 13.69
CA VAL A 653 -28.70 -7.26 13.13
C VAL A 653 -30.02 -6.79 13.72
N ALA A 654 -30.09 -5.57 14.24
CA ALA A 654 -31.34 -4.96 14.69
C ALA A 654 -31.60 -3.66 13.93
N THR A 655 -32.86 -3.38 13.63
CA THR A 655 -33.27 -2.18 12.90
C THR A 655 -34.46 -1.50 13.54
N THR A 656 -34.59 -0.18 13.37
CA THR A 656 -35.85 0.54 13.62
C THR A 656 -36.34 1.14 12.31
N GLY A 657 -37.66 1.14 12.07
CA GLY A 657 -38.26 1.68 10.85
C GLY A 657 -38.21 0.74 9.63
N ARG A 658 -38.76 1.21 8.49
CA ARG A 658 -38.74 0.49 7.21
C ARG A 658 -37.41 0.70 6.49
N LEU A 659 -36.32 0.16 7.05
CA LEU A 659 -35.06 0.10 6.33
C LEU A 659 -35.13 -1.07 5.33
N GLU A 660 -34.91 -0.82 4.04
CA GLU A 660 -34.73 -1.89 3.05
C GLU A 660 -33.35 -2.54 3.25
N ILE A 661 -33.28 -3.45 4.22
CA ILE A 661 -32.05 -4.08 4.73
C ILE A 661 -31.20 -4.68 3.60
N GLY A 662 -31.83 -5.28 2.58
CA GLY A 662 -31.14 -5.86 1.43
C GLY A 662 -30.34 -4.84 0.61
N GLN A 663 -30.89 -3.65 0.38
CA GLN A 663 -30.21 -2.59 -0.39
C GLN A 663 -29.10 -1.90 0.42
N LEU A 664 -29.36 -1.64 1.71
CA LEU A 664 -28.42 -0.98 2.62
C LEU A 664 -27.18 -1.82 2.92
N LEU A 665 -27.39 -3.11 3.19
CA LEU A 665 -26.30 -4.04 3.48
C LEU A 665 -25.52 -4.40 2.20
N GLY A 666 -26.18 -4.64 1.07
CA GLY A 666 -25.54 -4.93 -0.21
C GLY A 666 -24.76 -3.76 -0.81
N GLY A 667 -25.21 -2.52 -0.58
CA GLY A 667 -24.58 -1.30 -1.09
C GLY A 667 -23.48 -0.71 -0.20
N TRP A 668 -23.79 -0.31 1.04
CA TRP A 668 -22.87 0.49 1.87
C TRP A 668 -21.84 -0.36 2.62
N LEU A 669 -22.29 -1.45 3.26
CA LEU A 669 -21.42 -2.28 4.10
C LEU A 669 -20.82 -3.49 3.36
N GLY A 670 -21.24 -3.72 2.10
CA GLY A 670 -20.86 -4.90 1.34
C GLY A 670 -21.28 -6.21 2.02
N LEU A 671 -22.30 -6.15 2.89
CA LEU A 671 -22.93 -7.25 3.58
C LEU A 671 -24.09 -7.74 2.69
N VAL A 672 -23.92 -8.78 1.88
CA VAL A 672 -25.06 -9.32 1.12
C VAL A 672 -25.84 -10.23 2.08
N LEU A 673 -26.80 -9.67 2.80
CA LEU A 673 -27.95 -10.47 3.25
C LEU A 673 -28.86 -10.56 2.04
N ASN A 674 -28.98 -11.75 1.45
CA ASN A 674 -29.83 -11.97 0.30
C ASN A 674 -31.29 -11.89 0.77
N THR A 675 -31.85 -10.68 0.81
CA THR A 675 -33.26 -10.41 1.16
C THR A 675 -34.02 -9.80 -0.02
N GLY A 676 -33.63 -10.17 -1.25
CA GLY A 676 -34.37 -9.81 -2.46
C GLY A 676 -35.63 -10.65 -2.61
N GLY A 677 -36.79 -10.12 -2.20
CA GLY A 677 -38.12 -10.43 -2.76
C GLY A 677 -38.68 -11.86 -2.63
N GLY A 678 -37.92 -12.80 -2.10
CA GLY A 678 -38.36 -14.14 -1.74
C GLY A 678 -37.66 -14.52 -0.45
N GLY A 679 -38.39 -15.17 0.46
CA GLY A 679 -37.86 -15.64 1.74
C GLY A 679 -36.52 -16.36 1.57
N ASP A 680 -35.74 -16.34 2.64
CA ASP A 680 -34.49 -17.09 2.77
C ASP A 680 -34.61 -18.43 2.04
N ALA A 681 -33.82 -18.61 0.97
CA ALA A 681 -33.83 -19.84 0.17
C ALA A 681 -33.50 -21.10 1.01
N LEU A 682 -33.07 -20.92 2.27
CA LEU A 682 -32.78 -21.96 3.26
C LEU A 682 -33.62 -21.87 4.55
N GLY A 683 -34.43 -20.81 4.77
CA GLY A 683 -35.25 -20.64 5.98
C GLY A 683 -34.48 -20.56 7.32
N LEU A 684 -33.21 -20.14 7.32
CA LEU A 684 -32.30 -20.08 8.47
C LEU A 684 -32.23 -18.71 9.16
N LEU A 685 -32.64 -17.62 8.49
CA LEU A 685 -32.68 -16.28 9.07
C LEU A 685 -33.98 -16.11 9.88
N GLU A 686 -33.85 -16.07 11.20
CA GLU A 686 -34.99 -15.82 12.09
C GLU A 686 -35.16 -14.31 12.33
N GLU A 687 -36.41 -13.88 12.36
CA GLU A 687 -36.82 -12.51 12.66
C GLU A 687 -37.59 -12.47 13.99
N ARG A 688 -37.28 -11.47 14.82
CA ARG A 688 -38.04 -11.19 16.04
C ARG A 688 -38.21 -9.69 16.22
N THR A 689 -39.46 -9.24 16.34
CA THR A 689 -39.77 -7.83 16.65
C THR A 689 -39.97 -7.64 18.14
N VAL A 690 -39.26 -6.67 18.73
CA VAL A 690 -39.31 -6.32 20.16
C VAL A 690 -39.39 -4.80 20.30
N ALA A 691 -40.46 -4.31 20.92
CA ALA A 691 -40.77 -2.89 21.02
C ALA A 691 -40.69 -2.20 19.64
N ARG A 692 -39.73 -1.29 19.44
CA ARG A 692 -39.49 -0.55 18.18
C ARG A 692 -38.41 -1.17 17.28
N PHE A 693 -37.81 -2.30 17.69
CA PHE A 693 -36.72 -2.95 16.96
C PHE A 693 -37.19 -4.23 16.27
N THR A 694 -36.74 -4.43 15.05
CA THR A 694 -36.81 -5.73 14.35
C THR A 694 -35.41 -6.34 14.31
N LEU A 695 -35.26 -7.51 14.91
CA LEU A 695 -34.00 -8.24 15.06
C LEU A 695 -33.94 -9.39 14.07
N PHE A 696 -32.75 -9.62 13.53
CA PHE A 696 -32.43 -10.70 12.61
C PHE A 696 -31.20 -11.46 13.11
N SER A 697 -31.24 -12.79 13.06
CA SER A 697 -30.13 -13.66 13.45
C SER A 697 -30.27 -15.03 12.78
N PHE A 698 -29.15 -15.68 12.52
CA PHE A 698 -29.13 -17.10 12.13
C PHE A 698 -29.12 -18.06 13.34
N ASP A 699 -29.15 -17.51 14.56
CA ASP A 699 -29.19 -18.25 15.82
C ASP A 699 -30.29 -17.71 16.73
N ARG A 700 -31.31 -18.54 16.94
CA ARG A 700 -32.47 -18.26 17.80
C ARG A 700 -32.09 -17.86 19.22
N ARG A 701 -31.06 -18.48 19.79
CA ARG A 701 -30.63 -18.19 21.18
C ARG A 701 -30.11 -16.77 21.30
N VAL A 702 -29.47 -16.25 20.24
CA VAL A 702 -29.03 -14.85 20.18
C VAL A 702 -30.24 -13.91 20.17
N LEU A 703 -31.29 -14.23 19.42
CA LEU A 703 -32.52 -13.43 19.44
C LEU A 703 -33.16 -13.44 20.84
N GLU A 704 -33.25 -14.61 21.48
CA GLU A 704 -33.82 -14.75 22.82
C GLU A 704 -33.02 -14.00 23.88
N GLU A 705 -31.69 -13.94 23.76
CA GLU A 705 -30.82 -13.23 24.70
C GLU A 705 -30.78 -11.71 24.46
N VAL A 706 -30.70 -11.28 23.20
CA VAL A 706 -30.52 -9.86 22.83
C VAL A 706 -31.85 -9.11 22.92
N ALA A 707 -32.96 -9.72 22.48
CA ALA A 707 -34.29 -9.11 22.48
C ALA A 707 -34.67 -8.36 23.77
N PRO A 708 -34.64 -8.98 24.97
CA PRO A 708 -35.07 -8.32 26.20
C PRO A 708 -34.14 -7.19 26.65
N ARG A 709 -32.93 -7.08 26.08
CA ARG A 709 -31.90 -6.10 26.48
C ARG A 709 -31.80 -4.92 25.52
N LEU A 710 -32.49 -4.95 24.37
CA LEU A 710 -32.52 -3.83 23.43
C LEU A 710 -33.35 -2.67 23.98
N ARG A 711 -32.66 -1.70 24.56
CA ARG A 711 -33.23 -0.44 25.03
C ARG A 711 -32.30 0.71 24.68
N LEU A 712 -32.87 1.88 24.46
CA LEU A 712 -32.09 3.11 24.32
C LEU A 712 -31.77 3.66 25.71
N VAL A 713 -30.60 4.27 25.83
CA VAL A 713 -30.09 4.99 27.01
C VAL A 713 -29.50 6.31 26.54
N ASP A 714 -29.38 7.26 27.47
CA ASP A 714 -28.73 8.52 27.18
C ASP A 714 -27.26 8.29 26.80
N ALA A 715 -26.86 8.90 25.69
CA ALA A 715 -25.49 8.95 25.25
C ALA A 715 -24.76 10.10 25.97
N GLU A 716 -23.51 9.87 26.36
CA GLU A 716 -22.67 10.93 26.95
C GLU A 716 -22.53 12.14 26.01
N ARG A 717 -22.56 11.87 24.69
CA ARG A 717 -22.51 12.88 23.64
C ARG A 717 -23.47 12.53 22.51
N PRO A 718 -24.18 13.52 21.94
CA PRO A 718 -24.99 13.29 20.75
C PRO A 718 -24.13 12.87 19.57
N ALA A 719 -24.50 11.78 18.91
CA ALA A 719 -23.80 11.27 17.73
C ALA A 719 -24.77 10.54 16.78
N GLN A 720 -24.28 10.17 15.60
CA GLN A 720 -25.04 9.36 14.63
C GLN A 720 -24.53 7.94 14.52
N LEU A 721 -23.31 7.69 14.95
CA LEU A 721 -22.71 6.36 14.89
C LEU A 721 -21.91 6.10 16.14
N TRP A 722 -22.07 4.89 16.68
CA TRP A 722 -21.28 4.37 17.79
C TRP A 722 -20.69 3.01 17.40
N LEU A 723 -19.40 2.85 17.63
CA LEU A 723 -18.68 1.60 17.48
C LEU A 723 -18.09 1.24 18.85
N HIS A 724 -18.36 0.03 19.30
CA HIS A 724 -17.74 -0.56 20.47
C HIS A 724 -16.99 -1.83 20.06
N ILE A 725 -15.79 -2.04 20.59
CA ILE A 725 -15.03 -3.29 20.50
C ILE A 725 -14.45 -3.54 21.89
N GLY A 726 -14.84 -4.66 22.51
CA GLY A 726 -14.33 -5.13 23.78
C GLY A 726 -13.01 -5.90 23.68
N ASP A 727 -12.61 -6.53 24.77
CA ASP A 727 -11.32 -7.21 24.87
C ASP A 727 -11.29 -8.50 24.04
N LEU A 728 -10.66 -8.41 22.86
CA LEU A 728 -10.48 -9.52 21.95
C LEU A 728 -9.53 -10.61 22.48
N SER A 729 -8.67 -10.30 23.47
CA SER A 729 -7.64 -11.22 23.95
C SER A 729 -8.22 -12.41 24.72
N ARG A 730 -9.38 -12.23 25.36
CA ARG A 730 -10.08 -13.24 26.15
C ARG A 730 -11.24 -13.90 25.41
N SER A 731 -11.48 -13.48 24.17
CA SER A 731 -12.63 -13.89 23.37
C SER A 731 -12.47 -15.29 22.75
N GLN A 732 -13.59 -16.02 22.64
CA GLN A 732 -13.71 -17.25 21.85
C GLN A 732 -13.44 -17.03 20.35
N LEU A 733 -13.58 -15.79 19.85
CA LEU A 733 -13.26 -15.38 18.49
C LEU A 733 -11.76 -15.12 18.26
N ALA A 734 -10.94 -15.09 19.31
CA ALA A 734 -9.49 -14.91 19.17
C ALA A 734 -8.87 -15.98 18.25
N ARG A 735 -9.23 -17.26 18.45
CA ARG A 735 -8.73 -18.39 17.63
C ARG A 735 -9.11 -18.28 16.14
N PRO A 736 -10.38 -18.11 15.74
CA PRO A 736 -10.73 -17.94 14.32
C PRO A 736 -10.13 -16.68 13.71
N LEU A 737 -10.03 -15.57 14.46
CA LEU A 737 -9.36 -14.35 14.01
C LEU A 737 -7.86 -14.58 13.75
N ASN A 738 -7.17 -15.28 14.65
CA ASN A 738 -5.77 -15.67 14.49
C ASN A 738 -5.58 -16.59 13.27
N ARG A 739 -6.48 -17.55 13.03
CA ARG A 739 -6.46 -18.41 11.82
C ARG A 739 -6.68 -17.60 10.54
N TRP A 740 -7.56 -16.60 10.56
CA TRP A 740 -7.75 -15.70 9.44
C TRP A 740 -6.51 -14.86 9.16
N ALA A 741 -5.94 -14.23 10.21
CA ALA A 741 -4.71 -13.46 10.13
C ALA A 741 -3.56 -14.30 9.56
N TYR A 742 -3.34 -15.50 10.12
CA TYR A 742 -2.35 -16.45 9.62
C TYR A 742 -2.54 -16.79 8.15
N ARG A 743 -3.77 -17.05 7.69
CA ARG A 743 -4.04 -17.33 6.26
C ARG A 743 -3.67 -16.15 5.37
N LYS A 744 -3.94 -14.92 5.82
CA LYS A 744 -3.58 -13.69 5.10
C LYS A 744 -2.06 -13.52 5.05
N SER A 745 -1.37 -13.60 6.18
CA SER A 745 0.09 -13.47 6.27
C SER A 745 0.79 -14.58 5.47
N ARG A 746 0.32 -15.84 5.56
CA ARG A 746 0.81 -16.96 4.75
C ARG A 746 0.66 -16.70 3.25
N ARG A 747 -0.44 -16.08 2.81
CA ARG A 747 -0.65 -15.73 1.40
C ARG A 747 0.41 -14.73 0.92
N VAL A 748 0.69 -13.69 1.71
CA VAL A 748 1.75 -12.70 1.43
C VAL A 748 3.12 -13.38 1.37
N SER A 749 3.44 -14.22 2.37
CA SER A 749 4.71 -14.96 2.39
C SER A 749 4.92 -15.83 1.14
N LEU A 750 3.87 -16.54 0.71
CA LEU A 750 3.92 -17.34 -0.53
C LEU A 750 4.04 -16.45 -1.78
N ASN A 751 3.46 -15.25 -1.79
CA ASN A 751 3.59 -14.32 -2.91
C ASN A 751 5.01 -13.78 -3.06
N HIS A 752 5.74 -13.51 -1.96
CA HIS A 752 7.16 -13.19 -2.04
C HIS A 752 7.96 -14.36 -2.64
N LEU A 753 7.71 -15.59 -2.19
CA LEU A 753 8.35 -16.78 -2.78
C LEU A 753 8.04 -16.93 -4.27
N ARG A 754 6.81 -16.63 -4.70
CA ARG A 754 6.44 -16.61 -6.13
C ARG A 754 7.19 -15.54 -6.91
N LEU A 755 7.39 -14.35 -6.34
CA LEU A 755 8.17 -13.29 -6.97
C LEU A 755 9.63 -13.72 -7.14
N LEU A 756 10.26 -14.25 -6.09
CA LEU A 756 11.64 -14.75 -6.14
C LEU A 756 11.80 -15.88 -7.17
N HIS A 757 10.85 -16.83 -7.18
CA HIS A 757 10.80 -17.88 -8.19
C HIS A 757 10.62 -17.30 -9.60
N ALA A 758 9.77 -16.29 -9.78
CA ALA A 758 9.54 -15.66 -11.07
C ALA A 758 10.78 -14.91 -11.59
N LEU A 759 11.54 -14.22 -10.72
CA LEU A 759 12.79 -13.58 -11.12
C LEU A 759 13.80 -14.61 -11.63
N SER A 760 13.92 -15.75 -10.95
CA SER A 760 14.76 -16.85 -11.39
C SER A 760 14.26 -17.48 -12.71
N GLN A 761 12.97 -17.79 -12.83
CA GLN A 761 12.47 -18.55 -13.98
C GLN A 761 12.19 -17.70 -15.23
N GLN A 762 11.78 -16.44 -15.05
CA GLN A 762 11.40 -15.56 -16.15
C GLN A 762 12.55 -14.67 -16.60
N LEU A 763 13.37 -14.19 -15.66
CA LEU A 763 14.48 -13.27 -15.91
C LEU A 763 15.85 -13.90 -15.63
N ARG A 764 15.92 -15.19 -15.28
CA ARG A 764 17.17 -15.94 -15.06
C ARG A 764 18.13 -15.26 -14.08
N VAL A 765 17.58 -14.53 -13.11
CA VAL A 765 18.38 -13.99 -12.01
C VAL A 765 18.93 -15.18 -11.23
N PRO A 766 20.24 -15.21 -10.92
CA PRO A 766 20.80 -16.27 -10.07
C PRO A 766 20.01 -16.39 -8.77
N GLY A 767 19.77 -17.62 -8.32
CA GLY A 767 18.84 -17.88 -7.22
C GLY A 767 19.15 -17.07 -5.96
N LYS A 768 20.43 -17.01 -5.56
CA LYS A 768 20.92 -16.23 -4.41
C LYS A 768 20.72 -14.71 -4.55
N ASP A 769 20.70 -14.19 -5.77
CA ASP A 769 20.58 -12.74 -6.06
C ASP A 769 19.12 -12.32 -6.26
N CYS A 770 18.17 -13.26 -6.35
CA CYS A 770 16.76 -12.95 -6.57
C CYS A 770 16.17 -12.04 -5.48
N ARG A 771 16.61 -12.19 -4.22
CA ARG A 771 16.14 -11.35 -3.12
C ARG A 771 16.60 -9.90 -3.27
N SER A 772 17.89 -9.67 -3.50
CA SER A 772 18.41 -8.31 -3.65
C SER A 772 17.77 -7.61 -4.85
N VAL A 773 17.63 -8.31 -5.99
CA VAL A 773 16.94 -7.77 -7.17
C VAL A 773 15.46 -7.48 -6.89
N ALA A 774 14.76 -8.34 -6.16
CA ALA A 774 13.37 -8.07 -5.77
C ALA A 774 13.25 -6.83 -4.87
N GLU A 775 14.12 -6.69 -3.88
CA GLU A 775 14.13 -5.57 -2.94
C GLU A 775 14.47 -4.25 -3.63
N GLU A 776 15.37 -4.28 -4.61
CA GLU A 776 15.71 -3.15 -5.49
C GLU A 776 14.50 -2.72 -6.33
N LEU A 777 13.87 -3.66 -7.06
CA LEU A 777 12.70 -3.39 -7.91
C LEU A 777 11.50 -2.86 -7.12
N LEU A 778 11.35 -3.29 -5.86
CA LEU A 778 10.26 -2.86 -4.98
C LEU A 778 10.60 -1.61 -4.16
N ASN A 779 11.86 -1.15 -4.21
CA ASN A 779 12.36 -0.08 -3.35
C ASN A 779 12.04 -0.33 -1.85
N GLY A 780 12.24 -1.56 -1.37
CA GLY A 780 11.93 -1.95 0.00
C GLY A 780 12.35 -3.38 0.33
N ARG A 781 12.45 -3.73 1.62
CA ARG A 781 12.91 -5.05 2.07
C ARG A 781 11.77 -6.06 2.12
N LEU A 782 12.02 -7.29 1.69
CA LEU A 782 11.05 -8.37 1.80
C LEU A 782 11.03 -8.91 3.23
N ALA A 783 9.93 -8.69 3.94
CA ALA A 783 9.73 -9.22 5.30
C ALA A 783 8.68 -10.34 5.30
N CYS A 784 8.94 -11.45 5.97
CA CYS A 784 7.95 -12.53 6.09
C CYS A 784 6.96 -12.12 7.20
N PRO A 785 5.68 -11.79 6.91
CA PRO A 785 4.73 -11.32 7.92
C PRO A 785 4.40 -12.37 9.01
N LEU A 786 4.82 -13.61 8.81
CA LEU A 786 4.76 -14.69 9.80
C LEU A 786 5.91 -14.62 10.84
N GLY A 787 6.84 -13.66 10.72
CA GLY A 787 7.99 -13.52 11.62
C GLY A 787 9.18 -14.43 11.28
N GLY A 788 9.20 -15.04 10.09
CA GLY A 788 10.35 -15.81 9.60
C GLY A 788 11.27 -15.01 8.69
N GLU A 789 12.30 -15.67 8.19
CA GLU A 789 13.27 -15.11 7.23
C GLU A 789 13.16 -15.82 5.88
N TYR A 790 13.50 -15.10 4.81
CA TYR A 790 13.66 -15.68 3.48
C TYR A 790 15.10 -16.17 3.32
N THR A 791 15.27 -17.47 3.14
CA THR A 791 16.57 -18.10 2.93
C THR A 791 16.58 -18.88 1.61
N TYR A 792 17.74 -18.86 0.94
CA TYR A 792 17.95 -19.65 -0.28
C TYR A 792 18.51 -21.01 0.11
N VAL A 793 17.84 -22.07 -0.34
CA VAL A 793 18.29 -23.46 -0.14
C VAL A 793 18.86 -23.95 -1.45
N GLU A 794 20.16 -24.22 -1.44
CA GLU A 794 20.86 -24.84 -2.57
C GLU A 794 20.43 -26.31 -2.70
N GLY A 795 20.15 -26.73 -3.94
CA GLY A 795 19.90 -28.10 -4.32
C GLY A 795 21.00 -28.64 -5.23
N ALA A 796 20.84 -29.88 -5.68
CA ALA A 796 21.82 -30.52 -6.55
C ALA A 796 21.96 -29.79 -7.90
N ARG A 797 23.17 -29.78 -8.47
CA ARG A 797 23.52 -29.19 -9.78
C ARG A 797 23.30 -27.67 -9.90
N GLY A 798 23.34 -26.92 -8.80
CA GLY A 798 23.19 -25.45 -8.81
C GLY A 798 21.74 -24.97 -8.92
N SER A 799 20.78 -25.88 -8.98
CA SER A 799 19.35 -25.57 -8.82
C SER A 799 19.05 -25.37 -7.33
N GLY A 800 18.28 -24.35 -6.97
CA GLY A 800 17.94 -24.07 -5.57
C GLY A 800 16.67 -23.25 -5.48
N HIS A 801 16.07 -23.19 -4.29
CA HIS A 801 14.78 -22.53 -4.10
C HIS A 801 14.74 -21.71 -2.82
N TRP A 802 13.92 -20.66 -2.85
CA TRP A 802 13.69 -19.84 -1.66
C TRP A 802 12.64 -20.49 -0.74
N VAL A 803 12.90 -20.44 0.55
CA VAL A 803 11.98 -20.85 1.61
C VAL A 803 11.76 -19.67 2.58
N CYS A 804 10.57 -19.60 3.21
CA CYS A 804 10.41 -18.79 4.43
C CYS A 804 10.51 -19.75 5.62
N THR A 805 11.40 -19.47 6.57
CA THR A 805 11.66 -20.33 7.74
C THR A 805 10.40 -20.60 8.55
N ALA A 806 9.51 -19.60 8.69
CA ALA A 806 8.22 -19.77 9.36
C ALA A 806 7.26 -20.74 8.65
N LEU A 807 7.34 -20.86 7.31
CA LEU A 807 6.54 -21.84 6.56
C LEU A 807 7.17 -23.24 6.56
N ALA A 808 8.50 -23.31 6.63
CA ALA A 808 9.24 -24.57 6.68
C ALA A 808 9.07 -25.26 8.05
N ALA A 809 9.23 -24.51 9.15
CA ALA A 809 9.10 -25.02 10.53
C ALA A 809 7.69 -25.56 10.82
N ALA A 810 6.66 -24.99 10.21
CA ALA A 810 5.28 -25.35 10.49
C ALA A 810 4.80 -26.65 9.80
N GLY A 811 5.64 -27.33 9.00
CA GLY A 811 5.27 -28.58 8.31
C GLY A 811 4.03 -28.47 7.39
N GLY A 812 3.60 -27.26 7.06
CA GLY A 812 2.34 -26.97 6.35
C GLY A 812 1.09 -26.87 7.24
N GLN A 813 1.18 -27.15 8.54
CA GLN A 813 0.11 -26.87 9.50
C GLN A 813 0.16 -25.39 9.93
N PRO A 814 -0.99 -24.75 10.26
CA PRO A 814 -0.96 -23.42 10.82
C PRO A 814 -0.34 -23.47 12.21
N SER A 815 0.75 -22.74 12.47
CA SER A 815 1.13 -22.38 13.84
C SER A 815 0.05 -21.43 14.36
N VAL A 816 -0.99 -21.96 14.99
CA VAL A 816 -2.16 -21.21 15.50
C VAL A 816 -1.78 -20.26 16.65
N GLU A 817 -0.51 -20.26 17.07
CA GLU A 817 -0.01 -19.59 18.27
C GLU A 817 0.59 -18.20 18.07
N LEU A 818 0.54 -17.62 16.87
CA LEU A 818 0.84 -16.19 16.68
C LEU A 818 -0.48 -15.40 16.83
N PRO A 819 -0.80 -14.84 18.02
CA PRO A 819 -1.98 -14.02 18.15
C PRO A 819 -1.90 -12.82 17.21
N SER A 820 -3.03 -12.54 16.57
CA SER A 820 -3.28 -11.36 15.77
C SER A 820 -2.80 -10.13 16.56
N PRO A 821 -1.93 -9.28 16.01
CA PRO A 821 -1.42 -8.11 16.73
C PRO A 821 -2.50 -7.21 17.34
N VAL A 822 -3.68 -7.04 16.71
CA VAL A 822 -4.80 -6.32 17.33
C VAL A 822 -5.29 -7.01 18.61
N VAL A 823 -5.31 -8.35 18.64
CA VAL A 823 -5.66 -9.15 19.84
C VAL A 823 -4.59 -9.02 20.93
N ARG A 824 -3.33 -8.74 20.56
CA ARG A 824 -2.22 -8.65 21.53
C ARG A 824 -2.33 -7.44 22.44
N TRP A 825 -2.58 -6.25 21.89
CA TRP A 825 -2.48 -5.01 22.66
C TRP A 825 -3.80 -4.25 22.81
N LEU A 826 -4.79 -4.45 21.95
CA LEU A 826 -6.08 -3.75 22.07
C LEU A 826 -6.93 -4.41 23.17
N ARG A 827 -7.38 -3.61 24.13
CA ARG A 827 -8.27 -4.04 25.21
C ARG A 827 -9.68 -3.49 25.04
N ARG A 828 -9.79 -2.27 24.51
CA ARG A 828 -11.07 -1.64 24.22
C ARG A 828 -10.92 -0.60 23.12
N LEU A 829 -11.92 -0.49 22.26
CA LEU A 829 -12.08 0.62 21.31
C LEU A 829 -13.53 1.08 21.38
N ASP A 830 -13.73 2.34 21.72
CA ASP A 830 -14.99 3.04 21.50
C ASP A 830 -14.77 4.11 20.44
N ALA A 831 -15.67 4.22 19.48
CA ALA A 831 -15.65 5.33 18.54
C ALA A 831 -17.04 5.90 18.33
N GLU A 832 -17.12 7.21 18.24
CA GLU A 832 -18.32 7.95 17.88
C GLU A 832 -18.06 8.79 16.63
N LEU A 833 -19.05 8.87 15.75
CA LEU A 833 -19.02 9.76 14.59
C LEU A 833 -20.22 10.69 14.64
N ARG A 834 -19.93 11.98 14.49
CA ARG A 834 -20.90 13.07 14.46
C ARG A 834 -20.79 13.85 13.16
N VAL A 835 -21.94 14.12 12.55
CA VAL A 835 -22.09 14.97 11.36
C VAL A 835 -23.00 16.15 11.72
N GLU A 836 -22.43 17.33 11.87
CA GLU A 836 -23.12 18.55 12.30
C GLU A 836 -22.37 19.78 11.78
N ASP A 837 -23.06 20.91 11.55
CA ASP A 837 -22.45 22.19 11.16
C ASP A 837 -21.49 22.13 9.95
N GLN A 838 -21.88 21.35 8.92
CA GLN A 838 -21.04 21.04 7.76
C GLN A 838 -19.71 20.37 8.12
N ARG A 839 -19.65 19.64 9.22
CA ARG A 839 -18.43 19.01 9.71
C ARG A 839 -18.67 17.54 9.99
N LEU A 840 -17.67 16.72 9.67
CA LEU A 840 -17.62 15.32 10.09
C LEU A 840 -16.54 15.19 11.16
N SER A 841 -16.94 14.81 12.37
CA SER A 841 -16.03 14.59 13.49
C SER A 841 -16.12 13.15 13.97
N VAL A 842 -14.97 12.56 14.28
CA VAL A 842 -14.81 11.23 14.83
C VAL A 842 -14.03 11.35 16.11
N ARG A 843 -14.52 10.72 17.17
CA ARG A 843 -13.76 10.54 18.41
C ARG A 843 -13.56 9.05 18.63
N VAL A 844 -12.32 8.65 18.90
CA VAL A 844 -11.91 7.27 19.15
C VAL A 844 -11.20 7.23 20.50
N ASP A 845 -11.67 6.35 21.37
CA ASP A 845 -11.11 6.06 22.68
C ASP A 845 -10.55 4.65 22.67
N LEU A 846 -9.24 4.52 22.86
CA LEU A 846 -8.53 3.26 22.81
C LEU A 846 -7.95 2.96 24.19
N GLU A 847 -8.23 1.77 24.71
CA GLU A 847 -7.48 1.21 25.82
C GLU A 847 -6.52 0.15 25.29
N VAL A 848 -5.23 0.36 25.52
CA VAL A 848 -4.17 -0.51 25.05
C VAL A 848 -3.25 -0.91 26.19
N ASP A 849 -2.60 -2.07 26.09
CA ASP A 849 -1.50 -2.38 27.01
C ASP A 849 -0.40 -1.33 26.85
N ALA A 850 0.18 -0.87 27.97
CA ALA A 850 1.30 0.06 27.91
C ALA A 850 2.44 -0.57 27.10
N ALA A 851 3.22 0.28 26.44
CA ALA A 851 4.52 -0.13 25.97
C ALA A 851 5.27 -0.75 27.15
N SER A 852 5.50 -2.06 27.18
CA SER A 852 6.67 -2.54 27.90
C SER A 852 7.84 -1.86 27.23
N GLY A 853 8.45 -0.90 27.93
CA GLY A 853 9.70 -0.31 27.49
C GLY A 853 10.64 -1.47 27.16
N ALA A 854 11.17 -1.49 25.95
CA ALA A 854 12.32 -2.32 25.64
C ALA A 854 13.48 -1.78 26.48
N ALA A 855 13.53 -2.20 27.74
CA ALA A 855 14.58 -1.95 28.70
C ALA A 855 14.70 -3.19 29.58
N ALA A 856 15.35 -4.21 29.02
CA ALA A 856 16.16 -5.19 29.74
C ALA A 856 17.03 -5.93 28.71
N THR A 857 18.05 -5.25 28.21
CA THR A 857 19.30 -5.91 27.82
C THR A 857 19.92 -6.46 29.10
N THR A 858 19.82 -7.77 29.29
CA THR A 858 20.64 -8.70 30.10
C THR A 858 19.83 -10.00 30.13
N GLN A 859 20.21 -11.11 29.51
CA GLN A 859 21.53 -11.70 29.28
C GLN A 859 21.74 -12.14 27.82
#